data_AF-A0A0D2CZ85-F1
#
_entry.id   AF-A0A0D2CZ85-F1
#
_cell.length_a   1.000
_cell.length_b   1.000
_cell.length_c   1.000
_cell.angle_alpha   90.00
_cell.angle_beta   90.00
_cell.angle_gamma   90.00
#
_symmetry.space_group_name_H-M   'P 1'
#
loop_
_entity.id
_entity.type
_entity.pdbx_description
1 polymer ?
#
loop_
_entity_poly.entity_id
_entity_poly.type
_entity_poly.pdbx_seq_one_letter_code
_entity_poly.pdbx_strand_id
1 'polypeptide(L)'
;MVETRNAIEDIWGERKPYKHVWPDRVDQFTIEDPEKWVQSACVMCSNGCGLDVGVKDGKIVGVRGRATDRVNRGRLGPKGLYSWQSLQHADRLKYPMIRKMGKLERASWEEAMSLIVERTRDVQRRLTNHGIGFYTTGQLFLEEYYALAVVGKAGLNTLHMDGNTRLCTATAAASMRESFGSDGQPGSYTDIDFTECIFMVGHNMSATQTVLWSRILDRLDGPDPPKLIVVDPRMSDTAKKATLHLAPRIGTNLALLNGIQHCLFAKKYVNEDYVSKHVVQRKELEHTVKEYPPHVVSCITGVPEEDIIAAADILGRTKSLLSTALQGVYQSNQATASACAINNINLLLGHIGKPGSGIYQMNGQPTAQNNREAGCDGEYPGFRNFSNPDHMQELADLWNIDYIRVPHWNQPTHIENMLKFIADGSIEMFWINGTNPLVSLPNLPMVRELLTKETLFVIAQDIFPTETTAIADVVLPAAAWGEKTGCFTNVDRTVHLSKKAVEPPGEAKSDFEIFCDFAKRMGFRDKDGEPLISWTDPSEAFEAWKKLSKGRPCDYSGLTYEKLSGGSGIQWPCNDEFPYGKERLFDDGKFFTDIDYCESFGHDLETGAPYTKNQYKAIAPAGRAILKPCHYLPEMESVDDDYPLQLSTGRRPLHFHTRTKTGRTPRLQQADPEPYVQVSKEDARKYNISEGDQVLVESRRGKVQVGARVGLMARGQVFIPFHFGYFDAHDGKARAANELTRHQWDPVSKQPQFKSGAVRVTKIDPSDGDQLRAPELQTAAVRTKEEHNQKQAREAGSERGDEPTERFLGYWLGATFASIETLRDICDDLIPRISHADYEISSGMVVMHRIITSCIERLGPFTVEYRTEHPYGQRTSLDLKKRLFPDVLAGGISGSNAYDILITLQSFYLFLGHVEGHIITLVPAAQASWDKEFFEAVSFVNTQIGRMYAWTKQQMGSRGPQALLVPGRAAVELKDKISDELAEDA
;
A
#
# COMPACT_ATOMS: atom_id res chain seq x y z
N MET A 1 -5.72 43.71 -0.56
CA MET A 1 -6.27 42.43 -0.07
C MET A 1 -7.58 42.14 -0.80
N VAL A 2 -7.65 41.01 -1.50
CA VAL A 2 -8.87 40.53 -2.17
C VAL A 2 -9.19 39.13 -1.63
N GLU A 3 -10.42 38.95 -1.15
CA GLU A 3 -10.96 37.67 -0.72
C GLU A 3 -12.38 37.50 -1.25
N THR A 4 -12.62 36.47 -2.07
CA THR A 4 -13.93 36.29 -2.71
C THR A 4 -14.98 35.67 -1.77
N ARG A 5 -14.55 34.94 -0.74
CA ARG A 5 -15.41 34.34 0.29
C ARG A 5 -14.62 33.95 1.54
N ASN A 6 -15.28 33.94 2.69
CA ASN A 6 -14.73 33.35 3.91
C ASN A 6 -14.91 31.81 3.87
N ALA A 7 -13.86 31.09 3.49
CA ALA A 7 -13.91 29.63 3.34
C ALA A 7 -13.85 28.86 4.68
N ILE A 8 -13.75 29.56 5.82
CA ILE A 8 -13.90 28.97 7.15
C ILE A 8 -15.37 28.84 7.52
N GLU A 9 -16.15 29.90 7.30
CA GLU A 9 -17.57 29.97 7.65
C GLU A 9 -18.44 29.25 6.61
N ASP A 10 -18.11 29.39 5.33
CA ASP A 10 -18.78 28.71 4.22
C ASP A 10 -17.74 27.91 3.43
N ILE A 11 -17.53 26.64 3.79
CA ILE A 11 -16.49 25.79 3.19
C ILE A 11 -16.72 25.59 1.68
N TRP A 12 -17.97 25.42 1.26
CA TRP A 12 -18.34 24.99 -0.10
C TRP A 12 -18.67 26.18 -1.02
N GLY A 13 -18.92 27.35 -0.47
CA GLY A 13 -19.19 28.58 -1.20
C GLY A 13 -20.61 28.63 -1.78
N GLU A 14 -20.93 29.75 -2.44
CA GLU A 14 -22.20 29.96 -3.11
C GLU A 14 -22.54 28.81 -4.08
N ARG A 15 -23.79 28.31 -3.99
CA ARG A 15 -24.34 27.23 -4.80
C ARG A 15 -24.53 27.71 -6.25
N LYS A 16 -24.17 26.86 -7.23
CA LYS A 16 -24.42 27.11 -8.67
C LYS A 16 -25.12 25.88 -9.28
N PRO A 17 -26.44 25.72 -9.04
CA PRO A 17 -27.21 24.59 -9.55
C PRO A 17 -27.04 24.41 -11.06
N TYR A 18 -26.90 23.16 -11.53
CA TYR A 18 -26.66 22.87 -12.94
C TYR A 18 -27.20 21.51 -13.37
N LYS A 19 -27.30 21.32 -14.69
CA LYS A 19 -27.72 20.06 -15.31
C LYS A 19 -26.54 19.22 -15.81
N HIS A 20 -25.74 19.74 -16.74
CA HIS A 20 -24.68 18.96 -17.40
C HIS A 20 -23.30 19.63 -17.43
N VAL A 21 -23.23 20.96 -17.35
CA VAL A 21 -21.94 21.68 -17.33
C VAL A 21 -21.87 22.44 -16.03
N TRP A 22 -20.86 22.13 -15.22
CA TRP A 22 -20.65 22.80 -13.95
C TRP A 22 -20.16 24.24 -14.18
N PRO A 23 -20.90 25.29 -13.75
CA PRO A 23 -20.56 26.68 -14.04
C PRO A 23 -19.27 27.13 -13.36
N ASP A 24 -18.56 28.07 -13.97
CA ASP A 24 -17.33 28.63 -13.41
C ASP A 24 -17.61 29.46 -12.15
N ARG A 25 -16.70 29.38 -11.17
CA ARG A 25 -16.65 30.25 -9.98
C ARG A 25 -15.21 30.39 -9.55
N VAL A 26 -14.64 31.59 -9.69
CA VAL A 26 -13.24 31.84 -9.32
C VAL A 26 -13.14 32.22 -7.84
N ASP A 27 -12.58 31.32 -7.04
CA ASP A 27 -12.25 31.59 -5.66
C ASP A 27 -10.83 32.17 -5.58
N GLN A 28 -10.65 33.29 -4.86
CA GLN A 28 -9.36 33.99 -4.73
C GLN A 28 -9.14 34.50 -3.31
N PHE A 29 -7.89 34.41 -2.86
CA PHE A 29 -7.41 35.04 -1.64
C PHE A 29 -6.01 35.63 -1.85
N THR A 30 -5.87 36.93 -1.64
CA THR A 30 -4.62 37.69 -1.76
C THR A 30 -4.51 38.71 -0.63
N ILE A 31 -3.33 38.83 -0.02
CA ILE A 31 -3.06 39.85 1.01
C ILE A 31 -2.60 41.16 0.38
N GLU A 32 -1.91 41.08 -0.76
CA GLU A 32 -1.41 42.19 -1.56
C GLU A 32 -1.67 41.96 -3.05
N ASP A 33 -1.60 43.02 -3.85
CA ASP A 33 -1.76 42.92 -5.31
C ASP A 33 -0.52 42.28 -5.94
N PRO A 34 -0.65 41.13 -6.63
CA PRO A 34 0.49 40.43 -7.21
C PRO A 34 1.01 41.11 -8.48
N GLU A 35 2.32 41.09 -8.68
CA GLU A 35 3.00 41.58 -9.89
C GLU A 35 2.91 40.56 -11.04
N LYS A 36 2.84 39.28 -10.69
CA LYS A 36 2.68 38.18 -11.65
C LYS A 36 1.87 37.03 -11.06
N TRP A 37 1.25 36.27 -11.96
CA TRP A 37 0.53 35.04 -11.66
C TRP A 37 1.27 33.85 -12.29
N VAL A 38 1.61 32.85 -11.48
CA VAL A 38 2.35 31.67 -11.91
C VAL A 38 1.46 30.44 -11.82
N GLN A 39 1.32 29.71 -12.93
CA GLN A 39 0.47 28.52 -13.00
C GLN A 39 0.92 27.42 -12.03
N SER A 40 -0.05 26.81 -11.35
CA SER A 40 0.14 25.63 -10.52
C SER A 40 -1.15 24.81 -10.38
N ALA A 41 -1.12 23.77 -9.55
CA ALA A 41 -2.31 23.33 -8.85
C ALA A 41 -2.08 23.11 -7.35
N CYS A 42 -3.18 22.92 -6.62
CA CYS A 42 -3.20 22.71 -5.19
C CYS A 42 -2.67 21.31 -4.80
N VAL A 43 -1.64 21.27 -3.96
CA VAL A 43 -1.03 20.04 -3.40
C VAL A 43 -1.51 19.71 -1.98
N MET A 44 -2.80 19.92 -1.70
CA MET A 44 -3.41 19.55 -0.42
C MET A 44 -4.11 18.18 -0.54
N CYS A 45 -5.39 18.11 -0.88
CA CYS A 45 -6.05 16.83 -1.12
C CYS A 45 -5.86 16.35 -2.57
N SER A 46 -6.27 15.11 -2.84
CA SER A 46 -6.18 14.45 -4.16
C SER A 46 -7.06 15.02 -5.27
N ASN A 47 -7.82 16.11 -5.02
CA ASN A 47 -8.73 16.65 -6.02
C ASN A 47 -7.97 17.21 -7.22
N GLY A 48 -6.82 17.86 -7.01
CA GLY A 48 -6.01 18.46 -8.09
C GLY A 48 -6.59 19.75 -8.65
N CYS A 49 -6.95 20.71 -7.79
CA CYS A 49 -7.56 21.97 -8.22
C CYS A 49 -6.53 22.88 -8.90
N GLY A 50 -6.71 23.20 -10.19
CA GLY A 50 -5.87 24.15 -10.92
C GLY A 50 -5.97 25.58 -10.36
N LEU A 51 -4.83 26.24 -10.18
CA LEU A 51 -4.76 27.59 -9.60
C LEU A 51 -3.54 28.38 -10.09
N ASP A 52 -3.56 29.70 -9.92
CA ASP A 52 -2.39 30.54 -10.10
C ASP A 52 -1.89 31.05 -8.75
N VAL A 53 -0.57 31.10 -8.59
CA VAL A 53 0.15 31.66 -7.44
C VAL A 53 0.48 33.12 -7.73
N GLY A 54 -0.01 34.03 -6.88
CA GLY A 54 0.28 35.46 -6.98
C GLY A 54 1.61 35.77 -6.28
N VAL A 55 2.52 36.44 -6.98
CA VAL A 55 3.87 36.77 -6.49
C VAL A 55 4.09 38.28 -6.52
N LYS A 56 4.72 38.81 -5.46
CA LYS A 56 5.20 40.18 -5.35
C LYS A 56 6.47 40.20 -4.49
N ASP A 57 7.47 40.98 -4.87
CA ASP A 57 8.74 41.11 -4.12
C ASP A 57 9.40 39.74 -3.81
N GLY A 58 9.31 38.80 -4.76
CA GLY A 58 9.83 37.43 -4.61
C GLY A 58 9.10 36.56 -3.58
N LYS A 59 7.93 36.98 -3.09
CA LYS A 59 7.11 36.24 -2.11
C LYS A 59 5.73 35.92 -2.68
N ILE A 60 5.17 34.79 -2.24
CA ILE A 60 3.78 34.44 -2.54
C ILE A 60 2.86 35.35 -1.73
N VAL A 61 1.95 36.08 -2.38
CA VAL A 61 0.99 36.99 -1.71
C VAL A 61 -0.46 36.54 -1.85
N GLY A 62 -0.71 35.41 -2.53
CA GLY A 62 -2.05 34.85 -2.65
C GLY A 62 -2.17 33.79 -3.72
N VAL A 63 -3.40 33.33 -3.91
CA VAL A 63 -3.79 32.35 -4.94
C VAL A 63 -5.15 32.71 -5.53
N ARG A 64 -5.39 32.30 -6.77
CA ARG A 64 -6.72 32.30 -7.41
C ARG A 64 -6.94 30.99 -8.15
N GLY A 65 -8.15 30.44 -8.15
CA GLY A 65 -8.45 29.27 -8.96
C GLY A 65 -8.51 29.61 -10.46
N ARG A 66 -8.25 28.62 -11.31
CA ARG A 66 -8.29 28.77 -12.77
C ARG A 66 -9.66 28.36 -13.32
N ALA A 67 -10.41 29.30 -13.90
CA ALA A 67 -11.73 29.02 -14.49
C ALA A 67 -11.65 28.00 -15.64
N THR A 68 -10.57 28.05 -16.42
CA THR A 68 -10.32 27.16 -17.54
C THR A 68 -10.03 25.71 -17.15
N ASP A 69 -9.79 25.44 -15.86
CA ASP A 69 -9.41 24.12 -15.39
C ASP A 69 -10.60 23.16 -15.30
N ARG A 70 -10.43 21.94 -15.86
CA ARG A 70 -11.48 20.92 -15.92
C ARG A 70 -11.92 20.42 -14.54
N VAL A 71 -11.02 20.44 -13.56
CA VAL A 71 -11.23 19.81 -12.26
C VAL A 71 -12.08 20.69 -11.37
N ASN A 72 -11.69 21.95 -11.22
CA ASN A 72 -12.26 22.84 -10.22
C ASN A 72 -13.04 24.03 -10.78
N ARG A 73 -12.94 24.34 -12.08
CA ARG A 73 -13.67 25.46 -12.71
C ARG A 73 -13.54 26.77 -11.91
N GLY A 74 -12.33 27.04 -11.42
CA GLY A 74 -11.98 28.20 -10.59
C GLY A 74 -12.15 28.05 -9.08
N ARG A 75 -12.79 26.98 -8.57
CA ARG A 75 -13.09 26.84 -7.14
C ARG A 75 -11.89 26.35 -6.33
N LEU A 76 -11.79 26.78 -5.08
CA LEU A 76 -10.77 26.32 -4.15
C LEU A 76 -11.40 26.07 -2.79
N GLY A 77 -11.04 24.97 -2.13
CA GLY A 77 -11.43 24.71 -0.74
C GLY A 77 -10.61 25.56 0.25
N PRO A 78 -10.96 25.56 1.55
CA PRO A 78 -10.26 26.36 2.56
C PRO A 78 -8.74 26.12 2.60
N LYS A 79 -8.33 24.86 2.51
CA LYS A 79 -6.91 24.49 2.43
C LYS A 79 -6.24 25.05 1.18
N GLY A 80 -6.90 24.97 0.03
CA GLY A 80 -6.37 25.50 -1.22
C GLY A 80 -6.24 27.03 -1.21
N LEU A 81 -7.15 27.75 -0.56
CA LEU A 81 -7.13 29.21 -0.46
C LEU A 81 -6.11 29.75 0.54
N TYR A 82 -5.89 29.05 1.66
CA TYR A 82 -5.12 29.61 2.78
C TYR A 82 -3.76 28.95 3.03
N SER A 83 -3.54 27.68 2.65
CA SER A 83 -2.32 26.97 3.08
C SER A 83 -1.01 27.49 2.48
N TRP A 84 -1.04 28.33 1.44
CA TRP A 84 0.17 29.01 0.96
C TRP A 84 0.83 29.89 2.04
N GLN A 85 0.04 30.37 3.01
CA GLN A 85 0.54 31.21 4.11
C GLN A 85 1.59 30.48 4.97
N SER A 86 1.54 29.15 5.07
CA SER A 86 2.53 28.40 5.85
C SER A 86 3.94 28.53 5.28
N LEU A 87 4.08 28.79 3.97
CA LEU A 87 5.40 28.89 3.34
C LEU A 87 6.19 30.09 3.82
N GLN A 88 5.51 31.12 4.35
CA GLN A 88 6.13 32.30 4.96
C GLN A 88 6.44 32.12 6.46
N HIS A 89 6.10 30.96 7.03
CA HIS A 89 6.29 30.72 8.46
C HIS A 89 7.79 30.71 8.83
N ALA A 90 8.13 31.29 9.99
CA ALA A 90 9.51 31.58 10.35
C ALA A 90 10.37 30.33 10.60
N ASP A 91 9.74 29.21 10.99
CA ASP A 91 10.40 27.96 11.34
C ASP A 91 10.68 27.03 10.15
N ARG A 92 10.46 27.46 8.90
CA ARG A 92 10.87 26.71 7.70
C ARG A 92 12.31 26.25 7.82
N LEU A 93 12.57 24.99 7.46
CA LEU A 93 13.94 24.46 7.38
C LEU A 93 14.71 25.17 6.26
N LYS A 94 15.87 25.72 6.60
CA LYS A 94 16.69 26.56 5.70
C LYS A 94 18.05 25.95 5.37
N TYR A 95 18.56 25.08 6.24
CA TYR A 95 19.93 24.55 6.15
C TYR A 95 19.93 23.07 6.54
N PRO A 96 20.83 22.26 5.96
CA PRO A 96 21.09 20.93 6.48
C PRO A 96 21.45 20.97 7.96
N MET A 97 21.08 19.93 8.71
CA MET A 97 21.47 19.76 10.10
C MET A 97 21.98 18.34 10.33
N ILE A 98 23.01 18.20 11.18
CA ILE A 98 23.57 16.91 11.60
C ILE A 98 23.50 16.84 13.12
N ARG A 99 23.14 15.67 13.65
CA ARG A 99 23.16 15.42 15.09
C ARG A 99 24.57 15.12 15.57
N LYS A 100 25.12 16.02 16.40
CA LYS A 100 26.44 15.92 17.02
C LYS A 100 26.28 16.02 18.54
N MET A 101 26.82 15.05 19.28
CA MET A 101 26.73 15.01 20.76
C MET A 101 25.29 15.18 21.29
N GLY A 102 24.34 14.55 20.60
CA GLY A 102 22.91 14.60 20.89
C GLY A 102 22.18 15.80 20.27
N LYS A 103 22.83 16.87 19.85
CA LYS A 103 22.16 18.08 19.36
C LYS A 103 22.16 18.19 17.84
N LEU A 104 21.04 18.63 17.26
CA LEU A 104 20.98 18.98 15.84
C LEU A 104 21.65 20.35 15.64
N GLU A 105 22.73 20.37 14.86
CA GLU A 105 23.49 21.57 14.54
C GLU A 105 23.48 21.82 13.04
N ARG A 106 23.51 23.09 12.62
CA ARG A 106 23.61 23.46 11.21
C ARG A 106 24.87 22.83 10.59
N ALA A 107 24.72 22.29 9.39
CA ALA A 107 25.79 21.75 8.57
C ALA A 107 25.71 22.32 7.16
N SER A 108 26.80 22.22 6.41
CA SER A 108 26.79 22.43 4.96
C SER A 108 26.17 21.24 4.22
N TRP A 109 25.71 21.46 2.99
CA TRP A 109 25.29 20.37 2.10
C TRP A 109 26.40 19.35 1.86
N GLU A 110 27.65 19.80 1.75
CA GLU A 110 28.81 18.92 1.56
C GLU A 110 29.00 17.97 2.75
N GLU A 111 28.98 18.48 3.97
CA GLU A 111 29.10 17.67 5.19
C GLU A 111 27.94 16.68 5.33
N ALA A 112 26.70 17.14 5.14
CA ALA A 112 25.51 16.31 5.30
C ALA A 112 25.47 15.17 4.28
N MET A 113 25.69 15.48 3.00
CA MET A 113 25.66 14.48 1.94
C MET A 113 26.87 13.54 1.99
N SER A 114 28.04 14.02 2.41
CA SER A 114 29.21 13.16 2.63
C SER A 114 28.96 12.14 3.73
N LEU A 115 28.36 12.56 4.85
CA LEU A 115 27.98 11.65 5.94
C LEU A 115 26.95 10.61 5.47
N ILE A 116 25.94 11.03 4.69
CA ILE A 116 24.94 10.11 4.11
C ILE A 116 25.61 9.07 3.21
N VAL A 117 26.51 9.49 2.33
CA VAL A 117 27.25 8.60 1.41
C VAL A 117 28.18 7.66 2.17
N GLU A 118 28.89 8.16 3.19
CA GLU A 118 29.73 7.35 4.06
C GLU A 118 28.92 6.26 4.75
N ARG A 119 27.79 6.61 5.37
CA ARG A 119 26.90 5.66 6.04
C ARG A 119 26.27 4.67 5.07
N THR A 120 25.89 5.11 3.88
CA THR A 120 25.39 4.23 2.82
C THR A 120 26.44 3.17 2.46
N ARG A 121 27.68 3.59 2.18
CA ARG A 121 28.79 2.69 1.86
C ARG A 121 29.17 1.77 3.01
N ASP A 122 29.07 2.26 4.24
CA ASP A 122 29.31 1.44 5.43
C ASP A 122 28.29 0.30 5.56
N VAL A 123 27.00 0.62 5.45
CA VAL A 123 25.92 -0.37 5.47
C VAL A 123 26.05 -1.36 4.30
N GLN A 124 26.38 -0.88 3.10
CA GLN A 124 26.64 -1.73 1.93
C GLN A 124 27.76 -2.75 2.18
N ARG A 125 28.84 -2.36 2.87
CA ARG A 125 29.98 -3.25 3.15
C ARG A 125 29.65 -4.32 4.19
N ARG A 126 28.87 -3.98 5.22
CA ARG A 126 28.57 -4.89 6.35
C ARG A 126 27.38 -5.79 6.08
N LEU A 127 26.35 -5.24 5.44
CA LEU A 127 25.11 -5.92 5.08
C LEU A 127 25.07 -6.04 3.55
N THR A 128 24.15 -5.33 2.91
CA THR A 128 24.02 -5.12 1.47
C THR A 128 23.20 -3.84 1.25
N ASN A 129 22.78 -3.55 0.01
CA ASN A 129 21.77 -2.51 -0.26
C ASN A 129 20.42 -2.74 0.44
N HIS A 130 20.16 -3.97 0.91
CA HIS A 130 18.97 -4.29 1.72
C HIS A 130 19.08 -3.81 3.18
N GLY A 131 20.24 -3.29 3.59
CA GLY A 131 20.38 -2.53 4.83
C GLY A 131 19.77 -1.13 4.80
N ILE A 132 19.27 -0.69 3.64
CA ILE A 132 18.82 0.68 3.36
C ILE A 132 17.36 0.68 2.95
N GLY A 133 16.53 1.45 3.66
CA GLY A 133 15.11 1.66 3.35
C GLY A 133 14.76 3.12 3.08
N PHE A 134 13.79 3.34 2.20
CA PHE A 134 13.19 4.64 1.91
C PHE A 134 11.71 4.63 2.30
N TYR A 135 11.31 5.64 3.09
CA TYR A 135 9.91 5.89 3.43
C TYR A 135 9.46 7.26 2.97
N THR A 136 8.75 7.26 1.84
CA THR A 136 8.38 8.46 1.11
C THR A 136 6.93 8.88 1.35
N THR A 137 6.43 9.77 0.52
CA THR A 137 5.15 10.45 0.67
C THR A 137 4.30 10.36 -0.60
N GLY A 138 3.01 10.74 -0.53
CA GLY A 138 2.14 10.99 -1.70
C GLY A 138 2.03 12.47 -2.08
N GLN A 139 3.08 13.25 -1.81
CA GLN A 139 3.10 14.71 -1.89
C GLN A 139 4.26 15.30 -2.71
N LEU A 140 5.08 14.48 -3.37
CA LEU A 140 6.13 14.95 -4.29
C LEU A 140 5.60 15.12 -5.72
N PHE A 141 6.41 15.71 -6.59
CA PHE A 141 6.13 15.73 -8.03
C PHE A 141 6.64 14.47 -8.73
N LEU A 142 6.08 14.21 -9.91
CA LEU A 142 6.37 13.04 -10.74
C LEU A 142 7.87 12.87 -10.99
N GLU A 143 8.56 13.95 -11.33
CA GLU A 143 9.99 13.97 -11.65
C GLU A 143 10.84 13.59 -10.43
N GLU A 144 10.41 14.00 -9.23
CA GLU A 144 11.05 13.66 -7.96
C GLU A 144 10.85 12.19 -7.62
N TYR A 145 9.65 11.65 -7.83
CA TYR A 145 9.40 10.22 -7.68
C TYR A 145 10.18 9.41 -8.70
N TYR A 146 10.26 9.86 -9.95
CA TYR A 146 10.99 9.13 -10.97
C TYR A 146 12.49 9.11 -10.66
N ALA A 147 13.07 10.23 -10.21
CA ALA A 147 14.43 10.27 -9.70
C ALA A 147 14.64 9.31 -8.52
N LEU A 148 13.73 9.30 -7.55
CA LEU A 148 13.78 8.37 -6.41
C LEU A 148 13.69 6.90 -6.85
N ALA A 149 12.82 6.58 -7.81
CA ALA A 149 12.68 5.23 -8.36
C ALA A 149 13.99 4.75 -9.00
N VAL A 150 14.65 5.60 -9.79
CA VAL A 150 15.96 5.28 -10.40
C VAL A 150 17.04 5.16 -9.32
N VAL A 151 17.10 6.09 -8.35
CA VAL A 151 18.06 6.02 -7.23
C VAL A 151 17.92 4.72 -6.45
N GLY A 152 16.71 4.35 -6.06
CA GLY A 152 16.49 3.19 -5.21
C GLY A 152 16.52 1.86 -5.97
N LYS A 153 15.75 1.73 -7.06
CA LYS A 153 15.58 0.44 -7.76
C LYS A 153 16.69 0.15 -8.77
N ALA A 154 17.26 1.17 -9.43
CA ALA A 154 18.31 0.98 -10.43
C ALA A 154 19.72 1.29 -9.89
N GLY A 155 19.85 2.30 -9.02
CA GLY A 155 21.13 2.71 -8.45
C GLY A 155 21.55 1.86 -7.25
N LEU A 156 20.70 1.79 -6.23
CA LEU A 156 20.92 0.96 -5.04
C LEU A 156 20.41 -0.48 -5.21
N ASN A 157 19.56 -0.77 -6.17
CA ASN A 157 18.94 -2.10 -6.34
C ASN A 157 18.26 -2.61 -5.05
N THR A 158 17.67 -1.70 -4.25
CA THR A 158 16.95 -2.07 -3.04
C THR A 158 15.47 -2.34 -3.31
N LEU A 159 14.91 -3.33 -2.60
CA LEU A 159 13.46 -3.59 -2.54
C LEU A 159 12.75 -2.76 -1.47
N HIS A 160 13.50 -2.07 -0.61
CA HIS A 160 12.96 -1.43 0.58
C HIS A 160 12.58 0.02 0.29
N MET A 161 11.57 0.19 -0.56
CA MET A 161 10.96 1.48 -0.83
C MET A 161 9.46 1.37 -0.62
N ASP A 162 8.90 2.28 0.17
CA ASP A 162 7.45 2.41 0.34
C ASP A 162 7.12 3.85 0.72
N GLY A 163 5.85 4.20 0.74
CA GLY A 163 5.40 5.54 1.11
C GLY A 163 4.24 5.55 2.09
N ASN A 164 3.93 6.73 2.64
CA ASN A 164 2.70 6.92 3.39
C ASN A 164 1.42 6.74 2.53
N THR A 165 1.56 6.60 1.21
CA THR A 165 0.53 6.09 0.30
C THR A 165 0.09 4.69 0.68
N ARG A 166 0.95 3.85 1.27
CA ARG A 166 0.56 2.59 1.94
C ARG A 166 -0.53 2.79 2.98
N LEU A 167 -0.45 3.86 3.76
CA LEU A 167 -1.38 4.18 4.84
C LEU A 167 -2.73 4.70 4.33
N CYS A 168 -2.82 5.05 3.05
CA CYS A 168 -3.93 5.83 2.51
C CYS A 168 -4.58 5.19 1.28
N THR A 169 -3.82 4.80 0.28
CA THR A 169 -4.32 4.53 -1.08
C THR A 169 -3.84 3.19 -1.66
N ALA A 170 -3.18 2.34 -0.86
CA ALA A 170 -2.75 1.02 -1.30
C ALA A 170 -3.95 0.10 -1.58
N THR A 171 -5.02 0.18 -0.77
CA THR A 171 -6.26 -0.58 -1.04
C THR A 171 -6.93 -0.14 -2.34
N ALA A 172 -6.89 1.15 -2.67
CA ALA A 172 -7.43 1.64 -3.94
C ALA A 172 -6.71 0.98 -5.13
N ALA A 173 -5.38 1.01 -5.13
CA ALA A 173 -4.55 0.40 -6.18
C ALA A 173 -4.73 -1.12 -6.24
N ALA A 174 -4.70 -1.79 -5.09
CA ALA A 174 -4.93 -3.23 -5.01
C ALA A 174 -6.28 -3.61 -5.62
N SER A 175 -7.37 -2.94 -5.24
CA SER A 175 -8.70 -3.27 -5.78
C SER A 175 -8.83 -3.07 -7.30
N MET A 176 -8.13 -2.08 -7.85
CA MET A 176 -8.07 -1.83 -9.30
C MET A 176 -7.30 -2.96 -10.01
N ARG A 177 -6.13 -3.36 -9.49
CA ARG A 177 -5.38 -4.52 -9.99
C ARG A 177 -6.19 -5.81 -9.95
N GLU A 178 -6.86 -6.07 -8.83
CA GLU A 178 -7.67 -7.29 -8.64
C GLU A 178 -8.85 -7.36 -9.63
N SER A 179 -9.50 -6.23 -9.90
CA SER A 179 -10.73 -6.20 -10.72
C SER A 179 -10.46 -5.96 -12.22
N PHE A 180 -9.45 -5.14 -12.54
CA PHE A 180 -9.20 -4.60 -13.88
C PHE A 180 -7.79 -4.89 -14.40
N GLY A 181 -6.95 -5.58 -13.62
CA GLY A 181 -5.60 -6.01 -14.01
C GLY A 181 -4.50 -4.97 -13.84
N SER A 182 -4.83 -3.69 -13.64
CA SER A 182 -3.88 -2.62 -13.32
C SER A 182 -4.55 -1.47 -12.57
N ASP A 183 -3.77 -0.65 -11.85
CA ASP A 183 -4.22 0.65 -11.37
C ASP A 183 -4.56 1.60 -12.55
N GLY A 184 -5.40 2.59 -12.25
CA GLY A 184 -5.99 3.49 -13.22
C GLY A 184 -7.47 3.60 -12.98
N GLN A 185 -7.88 4.73 -12.39
CA GLN A 185 -9.29 4.98 -12.10
C GLN A 185 -10.09 4.95 -13.41
N PRO A 186 -11.20 4.23 -13.53
CA PRO A 186 -11.94 4.17 -14.80
C PRO A 186 -12.84 5.40 -15.05
N GLY A 187 -13.29 6.06 -13.99
CA GLY A 187 -14.21 7.20 -14.06
C GLY A 187 -13.59 8.51 -14.53
N SER A 188 -14.45 9.49 -14.79
CA SER A 188 -14.13 10.90 -15.02
C SER A 188 -14.93 11.83 -14.09
N TYR A 189 -14.36 12.96 -13.66
CA TYR A 189 -15.07 13.87 -12.75
C TYR A 189 -16.31 14.44 -13.41
N THR A 190 -16.35 14.43 -14.74
CA THR A 190 -17.55 14.73 -15.53
C THR A 190 -18.68 13.72 -15.33
N ASP A 191 -18.43 12.51 -14.83
CA ASP A 191 -19.48 11.54 -14.48
C ASP A 191 -20.43 12.06 -13.42
N ILE A 192 -19.98 12.94 -12.52
CA ILE A 192 -20.86 13.61 -11.55
C ILE A 192 -21.96 14.41 -12.27
N ASP A 193 -21.66 14.95 -13.45
CA ASP A 193 -22.60 15.79 -14.18
C ASP A 193 -23.74 15.00 -14.84
N PHE A 194 -23.51 13.71 -15.11
CA PHE A 194 -24.45 12.88 -15.89
C PHE A 194 -25.11 11.78 -15.08
N THR A 195 -24.53 11.39 -13.94
CA THR A 195 -24.99 10.21 -13.19
C THR A 195 -26.39 10.39 -12.62
N GLU A 196 -27.18 9.32 -12.61
CA GLU A 196 -28.49 9.22 -11.94
C GLU A 196 -28.37 8.73 -10.50
N CYS A 197 -27.25 8.11 -10.13
CA CYS A 197 -26.99 7.60 -8.79
C CYS A 197 -25.52 7.73 -8.40
N ILE A 198 -25.26 8.33 -7.24
CA ILE A 198 -23.95 8.37 -6.60
C ILE A 198 -23.97 7.44 -5.39
N PHE A 199 -23.10 6.43 -5.40
CA PHE A 199 -22.91 5.48 -4.31
C PHE A 199 -21.59 5.77 -3.59
N MET A 200 -21.65 6.30 -2.37
CA MET A 200 -20.48 6.65 -1.57
C MET A 200 -20.30 5.68 -0.42
N VAL A 201 -19.19 4.94 -0.40
CA VAL A 201 -18.91 3.94 0.64
C VAL A 201 -17.69 4.33 1.45
N GLY A 202 -17.87 4.57 2.76
CA GLY A 202 -16.79 5.00 3.64
C GLY A 202 -16.11 6.30 3.18
N HIS A 203 -16.87 7.19 2.53
CA HIS A 203 -16.35 8.40 1.90
C HIS A 203 -17.10 9.66 2.37
N ASN A 204 -16.60 10.29 3.43
CA ASN A 204 -17.07 11.60 3.86
C ASN A 204 -16.48 12.73 2.98
N MET A 205 -16.97 12.83 1.75
CA MET A 205 -16.45 13.75 0.72
C MET A 205 -16.50 15.22 1.17
N SER A 206 -17.50 15.59 1.98
CA SER A 206 -17.65 16.95 2.52
C SER A 206 -16.42 17.45 3.29
N ALA A 207 -15.70 16.56 3.97
CA ALA A 207 -14.51 16.87 4.76
C ALA A 207 -13.20 16.54 4.03
N THR A 208 -13.22 15.59 3.08
CA THR A 208 -12.01 15.11 2.41
C THR A 208 -11.78 15.81 1.08
N GLN A 209 -12.83 16.05 0.28
CA GLN A 209 -12.78 16.61 -1.08
C GLN A 209 -13.79 17.74 -1.28
N THR A 210 -13.63 18.81 -0.50
CA THR A 210 -14.55 19.96 -0.43
C THR A 210 -14.99 20.54 -1.78
N VAL A 211 -14.10 20.63 -2.77
CA VAL A 211 -14.43 21.15 -4.12
C VAL A 211 -15.28 20.15 -4.91
N LEU A 212 -14.94 18.86 -4.90
CA LEU A 212 -15.74 17.82 -5.52
C LEU A 212 -17.13 17.72 -4.87
N TRP A 213 -17.18 17.84 -3.54
CA TRP A 213 -18.44 17.89 -2.81
C TRP A 213 -19.29 19.10 -3.21
N SER A 214 -18.67 20.26 -3.45
CA SER A 214 -19.38 21.45 -3.94
C SER A 214 -20.04 21.20 -5.31
N ARG A 215 -19.37 20.45 -6.20
CA ARG A 215 -19.94 20.00 -7.48
C ARG A 215 -21.13 19.08 -7.29
N ILE A 216 -21.03 18.11 -6.37
CA ILE A 216 -22.14 17.19 -6.07
C ILE A 216 -23.32 17.92 -5.48
N LEU A 217 -23.10 18.82 -4.51
CA LEU A 217 -24.16 19.67 -4.01
C LEU A 217 -24.80 20.47 -5.16
N ASP A 218 -23.99 21.05 -6.08
CA ASP A 218 -24.50 21.83 -7.23
C ASP A 218 -25.36 20.97 -8.16
N ARG A 219 -25.04 19.67 -8.24
CA ARG A 219 -25.81 18.69 -8.98
C ARG A 219 -27.12 18.30 -8.27
N LEU A 220 -27.10 18.20 -6.94
CA LEU A 220 -28.26 17.90 -6.10
C LEU A 220 -29.28 19.05 -6.03
N ASP A 221 -28.81 20.29 -6.11
CA ASP A 221 -29.69 21.47 -6.15
C ASP A 221 -30.18 21.78 -7.58
N GLY A 222 -29.66 21.07 -8.59
CA GLY A 222 -30.00 21.21 -10.00
C GLY A 222 -31.35 20.58 -10.40
N PRO A 223 -31.75 20.69 -11.68
CA PRO A 223 -33.07 20.25 -12.15
C PRO A 223 -33.29 18.72 -12.13
N ASP A 224 -32.22 17.92 -12.22
CA ASP A 224 -32.30 16.46 -12.35
C ASP A 224 -31.42 15.74 -11.31
N PRO A 225 -31.64 15.92 -10.00
CA PRO A 225 -30.67 15.52 -8.99
C PRO A 225 -30.46 13.99 -8.92
N PRO A 226 -29.21 13.50 -8.84
CA PRO A 226 -28.97 12.07 -8.67
C PRO A 226 -29.48 11.57 -7.32
N LYS A 227 -29.83 10.28 -7.26
CA LYS A 227 -29.96 9.59 -5.98
C LYS A 227 -28.58 9.53 -5.31
N LEU A 228 -28.53 9.78 -4.00
CA LEU A 228 -27.30 9.72 -3.23
C LEU A 228 -27.43 8.65 -2.15
N ILE A 229 -26.67 7.57 -2.28
CA ILE A 229 -26.56 6.52 -1.26
C ILE A 229 -25.22 6.74 -0.52
N VAL A 230 -25.26 6.87 0.80
CA VAL A 230 -24.07 7.06 1.64
C VAL A 230 -23.98 5.91 2.63
N VAL A 231 -22.85 5.22 2.64
CA VAL A 231 -22.47 4.24 3.66
C VAL A 231 -21.42 4.87 4.57
N ASP A 232 -21.81 5.23 5.78
CA ASP A 232 -20.94 5.87 6.78
C ASP A 232 -21.51 5.59 8.18
N PRO A 233 -20.74 5.03 9.13
CA PRO A 233 -21.24 4.87 10.51
C PRO A 233 -21.65 6.19 11.17
N ARG A 234 -21.14 7.33 10.66
CA ARG A 234 -21.36 8.67 11.20
C ARG A 234 -22.44 9.42 10.42
N MET A 235 -23.20 10.25 11.13
CA MET A 235 -24.07 11.25 10.50
C MET A 235 -23.25 12.49 10.07
N SER A 236 -22.42 12.32 9.04
CA SER A 236 -21.59 13.37 8.45
C SER A 236 -22.40 14.35 7.59
N ASP A 237 -21.83 15.51 7.21
CA ASP A 237 -22.51 16.44 6.30
C ASP A 237 -22.78 15.83 4.91
N THR A 238 -21.99 14.81 4.54
CA THR A 238 -22.25 13.97 3.37
C THR A 238 -23.51 13.12 3.59
N ALA A 239 -23.60 12.40 4.72
CA ALA A 239 -24.74 11.54 5.05
C ALA A 239 -26.06 12.32 5.19
N LYS A 240 -26.03 13.54 5.74
CA LYS A 240 -27.22 14.41 5.87
C LYS A 240 -27.89 14.78 4.53
N LYS A 241 -27.16 14.66 3.42
CA LYS A 241 -27.67 14.93 2.06
C LYS A 241 -28.12 13.66 1.33
N ALA A 242 -27.91 12.49 1.92
CA ALA A 242 -28.21 11.22 1.28
C ALA A 242 -29.72 11.05 1.05
N THR A 243 -30.08 10.47 -0.09
CA THR A 243 -31.40 9.86 -0.28
C THR A 243 -31.55 8.66 0.66
N LEU A 244 -30.48 7.87 0.81
CA LEU A 244 -30.42 6.71 1.70
C LEU A 244 -29.07 6.69 2.43
N HIS A 245 -29.11 6.70 3.76
CA HIS A 245 -27.93 6.61 4.61
C HIS A 245 -27.90 5.23 5.28
N LEU A 246 -26.90 4.43 4.93
CA LEU A 246 -26.61 3.16 5.59
C LEU A 246 -25.53 3.38 6.64
N ALA A 247 -25.83 3.09 7.90
CA ALA A 247 -24.93 3.31 9.04
C ALA A 247 -24.45 1.98 9.65
N PRO A 248 -23.59 1.20 8.94
CA PRO A 248 -23.11 -0.06 9.47
C PRO A 248 -22.22 0.14 10.70
N ARG A 249 -22.13 -0.88 11.55
CA ARG A 249 -21.07 -1.01 12.55
C ARG A 249 -19.70 -0.92 11.86
N ILE A 250 -18.76 -0.24 12.50
CA ILE A 250 -17.36 -0.18 12.04
C ILE A 250 -16.84 -1.61 11.80
N GLY A 251 -16.08 -1.82 10.72
CA GLY A 251 -15.51 -3.13 10.39
C GLY A 251 -16.41 -4.06 9.57
N THR A 252 -17.67 -3.69 9.31
CA THR A 252 -18.66 -4.59 8.68
C THR A 252 -18.98 -4.28 7.20
N ASN A 253 -18.15 -3.49 6.54
CA ASN A 253 -18.36 -3.05 5.15
C ASN A 253 -18.59 -4.22 4.18
N LEU A 254 -17.75 -5.26 4.23
CA LEU A 254 -17.84 -6.40 3.31
C LEU A 254 -19.16 -7.17 3.47
N ALA A 255 -19.64 -7.38 4.71
CA ALA A 255 -20.93 -8.02 4.95
C ALA A 255 -22.08 -7.22 4.32
N LEU A 256 -22.09 -5.90 4.48
CA LEU A 256 -23.09 -5.02 3.87
C LEU A 256 -23.05 -5.12 2.33
N LEU A 257 -21.85 -5.02 1.74
CA LEU A 257 -21.68 -5.05 0.29
C LEU A 257 -22.02 -6.43 -0.30
N ASN A 258 -21.71 -7.53 0.39
CA ASN A 258 -22.16 -8.87 0.01
C ASN A 258 -23.70 -8.98 0.08
N GLY A 259 -24.35 -8.36 1.08
CA GLY A 259 -25.80 -8.27 1.17
C GLY A 259 -26.47 -7.52 0.03
N ILE A 260 -25.87 -6.40 -0.38
CA ILE A 260 -26.37 -5.64 -1.54
C ILE A 260 -26.23 -6.49 -2.82
N GLN A 261 -25.07 -7.10 -3.05
CA GLN A 261 -24.84 -7.98 -4.20
C GLN A 261 -25.80 -9.19 -4.21
N HIS A 262 -26.05 -9.81 -3.05
CA HIS A 262 -27.05 -10.86 -2.88
C HIS A 262 -28.42 -10.40 -3.37
N CYS A 263 -28.86 -9.21 -2.95
CA CYS A 263 -30.15 -8.65 -3.37
C CYS A 263 -30.20 -8.36 -4.87
N LEU A 264 -29.09 -7.90 -5.49
CA LEU A 264 -29.03 -7.68 -6.94
C LEU A 264 -29.23 -8.99 -7.72
N PHE A 265 -28.63 -10.11 -7.28
CA PHE A 265 -28.87 -11.43 -7.87
C PHE A 265 -30.31 -11.90 -7.63
N ALA A 266 -30.79 -11.85 -6.38
CA ALA A 266 -32.12 -12.33 -6.01
C ALA A 266 -33.25 -11.60 -6.76
N LYS A 267 -33.08 -10.30 -7.01
CA LYS A 267 -34.03 -9.47 -7.77
C LYS A 267 -33.80 -9.45 -9.28
N LYS A 268 -32.77 -10.16 -9.77
CA LYS A 268 -32.41 -10.23 -11.20
C LYS A 268 -32.10 -8.85 -11.81
N TYR A 269 -31.38 -8.01 -11.07
CA TYR A 269 -30.92 -6.69 -11.55
C TYR A 269 -29.59 -6.75 -12.30
N VAL A 270 -28.91 -7.89 -12.29
CA VAL A 270 -27.65 -8.09 -13.01
C VAL A 270 -27.85 -7.86 -14.52
N ASN A 271 -26.95 -7.11 -15.12
CA ASN A 271 -26.90 -6.89 -16.57
C ASN A 271 -26.28 -8.12 -17.26
N GLU A 272 -27.15 -9.07 -17.61
CA GLU A 272 -26.78 -10.36 -18.20
C GLU A 272 -25.95 -10.24 -19.48
N ASP A 273 -26.30 -9.30 -20.37
CA ASP A 273 -25.59 -9.09 -21.63
C ASP A 273 -24.17 -8.56 -21.39
N TYR A 274 -24.02 -7.59 -20.49
CA TYR A 274 -22.70 -7.03 -20.16
C TYR A 274 -21.81 -8.06 -19.46
N VAL A 275 -22.32 -8.71 -18.41
CA VAL A 275 -21.56 -9.65 -17.59
C VAL A 275 -21.09 -10.85 -18.40
N SER A 276 -21.92 -11.40 -19.28
CA SER A 276 -21.54 -12.55 -20.12
C SER A 276 -20.40 -12.24 -21.10
N LYS A 277 -20.27 -10.99 -21.54
CA LYS A 277 -19.26 -10.55 -22.51
C LYS A 277 -17.98 -10.04 -21.86
N HIS A 278 -18.10 -9.27 -20.78
CA HIS A 278 -17.01 -8.43 -20.28
C HIS A 278 -16.49 -8.82 -18.90
N VAL A 279 -17.04 -9.88 -18.28
CA VAL A 279 -16.75 -10.22 -16.89
C VAL A 279 -16.53 -11.73 -16.71
N VAL A 280 -15.63 -12.10 -15.79
CA VAL A 280 -15.39 -13.48 -15.34
C VAL A 280 -15.65 -13.66 -13.83
N GLN A 281 -15.67 -14.91 -13.36
CA GLN A 281 -15.89 -15.31 -11.95
C GLN A 281 -17.27 -14.99 -11.36
N ARG A 282 -18.30 -14.90 -12.20
CA ARG A 282 -19.67 -14.68 -11.73
C ARG A 282 -20.16 -15.78 -10.80
N LYS A 283 -19.92 -17.05 -11.13
CA LYS A 283 -20.51 -18.19 -10.40
C LYS A 283 -19.96 -18.26 -8.98
N GLU A 284 -18.68 -17.99 -8.84
CA GLU A 284 -17.94 -17.92 -7.59
C GLU A 284 -18.49 -16.78 -6.72
N LEU A 285 -18.70 -15.58 -7.30
CA LEU A 285 -19.35 -14.48 -6.59
C LEU A 285 -20.76 -14.81 -6.14
N GLU A 286 -21.60 -15.33 -7.04
CA GLU A 286 -23.00 -15.69 -6.72
C GLU A 286 -23.07 -16.75 -5.61
N HIS A 287 -22.15 -17.73 -5.62
CA HIS A 287 -22.02 -18.73 -4.58
C HIS A 287 -21.72 -18.09 -3.21
N THR A 288 -20.70 -17.23 -3.14
CA THR A 288 -20.31 -16.55 -1.90
C THR A 288 -21.42 -15.64 -1.37
N VAL A 289 -22.01 -14.77 -2.21
CA VAL A 289 -23.00 -13.79 -1.73
C VAL A 289 -24.34 -14.43 -1.34
N LYS A 290 -24.61 -15.67 -1.75
CA LYS A 290 -25.82 -16.42 -1.33
C LYS A 290 -25.94 -16.55 0.19
N GLU A 291 -24.82 -16.57 0.91
CA GLU A 291 -24.76 -16.68 2.37
C GLU A 291 -25.04 -15.36 3.10
N TYR A 292 -25.28 -14.27 2.37
CA TYR A 292 -25.53 -12.94 2.93
C TYR A 292 -26.94 -12.41 2.63
N PRO A 293 -28.02 -13.14 2.95
CA PRO A 293 -29.37 -12.59 2.86
C PRO A 293 -29.55 -11.41 3.84
N PRO A 294 -30.51 -10.49 3.59
CA PRO A 294 -30.67 -9.27 4.38
C PRO A 294 -30.69 -9.46 5.90
N HIS A 295 -31.41 -10.45 6.43
CA HIS A 295 -31.47 -10.73 7.88
C HIS A 295 -30.10 -11.07 8.50
N VAL A 296 -29.26 -11.86 7.81
CA VAL A 296 -27.89 -12.17 8.28
C VAL A 296 -27.05 -10.90 8.30
N VAL A 297 -27.14 -10.11 7.23
CA VAL A 297 -26.36 -8.87 7.07
C VAL A 297 -26.79 -7.82 8.09
N SER A 298 -28.09 -7.71 8.38
CA SER A 298 -28.64 -6.85 9.43
C SER A 298 -28.09 -7.23 10.81
N CYS A 299 -28.04 -8.52 11.14
CA CYS A 299 -27.44 -9.00 12.40
C CYS A 299 -25.96 -8.59 12.55
N ILE A 300 -25.17 -8.72 11.47
CA ILE A 300 -23.74 -8.39 11.48
C ILE A 300 -23.53 -6.87 11.54
N THR A 301 -24.17 -6.14 10.63
CA THR A 301 -23.88 -4.73 10.35
C THR A 301 -24.69 -3.77 11.21
N GLY A 302 -25.84 -4.20 11.74
CA GLY A 302 -26.82 -3.34 12.38
C GLY A 302 -27.62 -2.44 11.42
N VAL A 303 -27.45 -2.60 10.10
CA VAL A 303 -28.25 -1.88 9.09
C VAL A 303 -29.60 -2.60 8.92
N PRO A 304 -30.75 -1.90 8.95
CA PRO A 304 -32.05 -2.52 8.75
C PRO A 304 -32.17 -3.28 7.42
N GLU A 305 -32.92 -4.38 7.41
CA GLU A 305 -33.07 -5.22 6.21
C GLU A 305 -33.71 -4.46 5.05
N GLU A 306 -34.71 -3.64 5.37
CA GLU A 306 -35.42 -2.77 4.43
C GLU A 306 -34.49 -1.79 3.73
N ASP A 307 -33.48 -1.26 4.44
CA ASP A 307 -32.53 -0.32 3.89
C ASP A 307 -31.51 -1.00 2.98
N ILE A 308 -31.10 -2.23 3.31
CA ILE A 308 -30.24 -3.07 2.44
C ILE A 308 -30.97 -3.37 1.12
N ILE A 309 -32.24 -3.75 1.21
CA ILE A 309 -33.08 -4.03 0.05
C ILE A 309 -33.33 -2.74 -0.76
N ALA A 310 -33.61 -1.61 -0.11
CA ALA A 310 -33.82 -0.33 -0.75
C ALA A 310 -32.56 0.15 -1.50
N ALA A 311 -31.37 -0.05 -0.94
CA ALA A 311 -30.12 0.25 -1.62
C ALA A 311 -29.97 -0.57 -2.90
N ALA A 312 -30.22 -1.88 -2.84
CA ALA A 312 -30.20 -2.74 -4.02
C ALA A 312 -31.26 -2.36 -5.07
N ASP A 313 -32.45 -1.91 -4.65
CA ASP A 313 -33.49 -1.41 -5.56
C ASP A 313 -33.10 -0.11 -6.27
N ILE A 314 -32.49 0.85 -5.56
CA ILE A 314 -31.99 2.09 -6.17
C ILE A 314 -30.87 1.77 -7.16
N LEU A 315 -29.90 0.95 -6.75
CA LEU A 315 -28.77 0.55 -7.58
C LEU A 315 -29.21 -0.26 -8.81
N GLY A 316 -30.13 -1.21 -8.64
CA GLY A 316 -30.58 -2.08 -9.74
C GLY A 316 -31.50 -1.39 -10.77
N ARG A 317 -32.03 -0.21 -10.45
CA ARG A 317 -32.94 0.56 -11.34
C ARG A 317 -32.30 1.79 -11.98
N THR A 318 -31.15 2.23 -11.47
CA THR A 318 -30.44 3.39 -12.03
C THR A 318 -29.95 3.10 -13.45
N LYS A 319 -29.90 4.11 -14.32
CA LYS A 319 -29.32 3.95 -15.68
C LYS A 319 -27.84 4.29 -15.75
N SER A 320 -27.32 4.96 -14.72
CA SER A 320 -25.91 5.30 -14.57
C SER A 320 -25.53 5.33 -13.10
N LEU A 321 -24.29 4.93 -12.80
CA LEU A 321 -23.82 4.79 -11.43
C LEU A 321 -22.38 5.29 -11.29
N LEU A 322 -22.19 6.30 -10.44
CA LEU A 322 -20.88 6.71 -9.98
C LEU A 322 -20.64 6.20 -8.56
N SER A 323 -19.70 5.27 -8.41
CA SER A 323 -19.33 4.74 -7.10
C SER A 323 -18.03 5.37 -6.61
N THR A 324 -17.97 5.71 -5.32
CA THR A 324 -16.76 6.26 -4.70
C THR A 324 -16.47 5.61 -3.35
N ALA A 325 -15.19 5.39 -3.06
CA ALA A 325 -14.74 4.92 -1.76
C ALA A 325 -13.52 5.70 -1.26
N LEU A 326 -13.32 5.74 0.06
CA LEU A 326 -12.12 6.32 0.67
C LEU A 326 -11.82 5.59 2.01
N GLN A 327 -11.30 6.30 3.00
CA GLN A 327 -10.65 5.70 4.18
C GLN A 327 -11.60 4.96 5.13
N GLY A 328 -12.91 5.16 5.04
CA GLY A 328 -13.88 4.34 5.78
C GLY A 328 -13.93 2.90 5.27
N VAL A 329 -13.44 2.65 4.05
CA VAL A 329 -13.22 1.32 3.47
C VAL A 329 -11.74 0.92 3.63
N TYR A 330 -10.81 1.76 3.17
CA TYR A 330 -9.40 1.37 3.03
C TYR A 330 -8.65 1.13 4.33
N GLN A 331 -9.10 1.76 5.42
CA GLN A 331 -8.48 1.64 6.73
C GLN A 331 -9.38 0.84 7.69
N SER A 332 -10.28 0.02 7.16
CA SER A 332 -11.24 -0.80 7.91
C SER A 332 -10.92 -2.29 7.72
N ASN A 333 -11.61 -3.15 8.45
CA ASN A 333 -11.55 -4.59 8.25
C ASN A 333 -11.86 -5.01 6.79
N GLN A 334 -11.10 -6.01 6.30
CA GLN A 334 -11.18 -6.56 4.93
C GLN A 334 -11.30 -5.48 3.85
N ALA A 335 -10.34 -4.56 3.86
CA ALA A 335 -10.35 -3.34 3.06
C ALA A 335 -10.34 -3.63 1.56
N THR A 336 -9.44 -4.51 1.10
CA THR A 336 -9.31 -4.81 -0.34
C THR A 336 -10.55 -5.52 -0.87
N ALA A 337 -11.07 -6.51 -0.13
CA ALA A 337 -12.30 -7.21 -0.49
C ALA A 337 -13.51 -6.26 -0.55
N SER A 338 -13.65 -5.37 0.42
CA SER A 338 -14.72 -4.36 0.41
C SER A 338 -14.60 -3.40 -0.79
N ALA A 339 -13.39 -2.96 -1.13
CA ALA A 339 -13.17 -2.12 -2.30
C ALA A 339 -13.49 -2.86 -3.61
N CYS A 340 -13.10 -4.14 -3.75
CA CYS A 340 -13.48 -4.97 -4.90
C CYS A 340 -14.99 -5.20 -4.97
N ALA A 341 -15.69 -5.36 -3.84
CA ALA A 341 -17.14 -5.53 -3.83
C ALA A 341 -17.89 -4.29 -4.38
N ILE A 342 -17.33 -3.08 -4.19
CA ILE A 342 -17.84 -1.87 -4.85
C ILE A 342 -17.64 -1.95 -6.36
N ASN A 343 -16.48 -2.41 -6.82
CA ASN A 343 -16.21 -2.63 -8.25
C ASN A 343 -17.17 -3.68 -8.83
N ASN A 344 -17.40 -4.79 -8.11
CA ASN A 344 -18.34 -5.84 -8.50
C ASN A 344 -19.73 -5.29 -8.74
N ILE A 345 -20.26 -4.41 -7.87
CA ILE A 345 -21.59 -3.80 -8.04
C ILE A 345 -21.68 -3.04 -9.36
N ASN A 346 -20.69 -2.19 -9.69
CA ASN A 346 -20.66 -1.49 -10.97
C ASN A 346 -20.55 -2.45 -12.17
N LEU A 347 -19.74 -3.51 -12.06
CA LEU A 347 -19.55 -4.51 -13.11
C LEU A 347 -20.82 -5.35 -13.34
N LEU A 348 -21.49 -5.78 -12.26
CA LEU A 348 -22.75 -6.53 -12.33
C LEU A 348 -23.85 -5.73 -13.04
N LEU A 349 -23.85 -4.41 -12.91
CA LEU A 349 -24.84 -3.52 -13.54
C LEU A 349 -24.40 -3.03 -14.94
N GLY A 350 -23.11 -3.19 -15.30
CA GLY A 350 -22.56 -2.67 -16.56
C GLY A 350 -22.41 -1.15 -16.59
N HIS A 351 -22.21 -0.53 -15.42
CA HIS A 351 -22.00 0.91 -15.24
C HIS A 351 -20.52 1.26 -15.09
N ILE A 352 -19.80 1.17 -16.20
CA ILE A 352 -18.39 1.57 -16.35
C ILE A 352 -18.13 2.00 -17.80
N GLY A 353 -17.16 2.88 -18.03
CA GLY A 353 -16.74 3.31 -19.37
C GLY A 353 -17.76 4.19 -20.11
N LYS A 354 -18.78 4.71 -19.44
CA LYS A 354 -19.89 5.48 -20.05
C LYS A 354 -20.13 6.77 -19.27
N PRO A 355 -20.66 7.85 -19.89
CA PRO A 355 -21.04 9.06 -19.18
C PRO A 355 -21.93 8.80 -17.97
N GLY A 356 -21.54 9.31 -16.80
CA GLY A 356 -22.27 9.12 -15.55
C GLY A 356 -22.00 7.77 -14.87
N SER A 357 -21.17 6.92 -15.46
CA SER A 357 -20.92 5.56 -15.01
C SER A 357 -19.42 5.31 -14.84
N GLY A 358 -18.98 5.29 -13.58
CA GLY A 358 -17.57 5.20 -13.25
C GLY A 358 -17.34 4.77 -11.81
N ILE A 359 -16.09 4.47 -11.52
CA ILE A 359 -15.63 4.10 -10.18
C ILE A 359 -14.48 5.02 -9.81
N TYR A 360 -14.56 5.54 -8.58
CA TYR A 360 -13.48 6.24 -7.92
C TYR A 360 -13.07 5.55 -6.64
N GLN A 361 -12.03 4.74 -6.75
CA GLN A 361 -11.27 4.33 -5.59
C GLN A 361 -10.34 5.51 -5.22
N MET A 362 -10.84 6.40 -4.36
CA MET A 362 -10.29 7.74 -4.25
C MET A 362 -8.88 7.77 -3.67
N ASN A 363 -8.06 8.69 -4.17
CA ASN A 363 -6.82 9.04 -3.49
C ASN A 363 -7.13 9.98 -2.29
N GLY A 364 -6.26 10.01 -1.29
CA GLY A 364 -6.37 10.99 -0.19
C GLY A 364 -5.37 12.15 -0.33
N GLN A 365 -4.21 11.85 -0.91
CA GLN A 365 -3.05 12.72 -1.06
C GLN A 365 -2.98 13.28 -2.49
N PRO A 366 -2.35 14.46 -2.67
CA PRO A 366 -2.45 15.24 -3.90
C PRO A 366 -1.81 14.52 -5.10
N THR A 367 -0.70 13.82 -4.87
CA THR A 367 0.15 13.24 -5.91
C THR A 367 0.40 11.75 -5.67
N ALA A 368 -0.47 11.11 -4.87
CA ALA A 368 -0.40 9.68 -4.62
C ALA A 368 -0.47 8.86 -5.92
N GLN A 369 -1.17 9.36 -6.96
CA GLN A 369 -1.17 8.70 -8.25
C GLN A 369 0.23 8.63 -8.87
N ASN A 370 1.02 9.72 -8.84
CA ASN A 370 2.39 9.70 -9.36
C ASN A 370 3.31 8.79 -8.55
N ASN A 371 3.11 8.72 -7.23
CA ASN A 371 3.88 7.80 -6.40
C ASN A 371 3.68 6.35 -6.83
N ARG A 372 2.45 5.95 -7.17
CA ARG A 372 2.12 4.61 -7.71
C ARG A 372 2.57 4.41 -9.15
N GLU A 373 2.37 5.42 -10.00
CA GLU A 373 2.85 5.40 -11.39
C GLU A 373 4.36 5.15 -11.43
N ALA A 374 5.13 5.89 -10.63
CA ALA A 374 6.59 5.77 -10.57
C ALA A 374 7.09 4.61 -9.69
N GLY A 375 6.20 3.83 -9.05
CA GLY A 375 6.60 2.68 -8.22
C GLY A 375 7.35 3.02 -6.93
N CYS A 376 7.16 4.23 -6.40
CA CYS A 376 7.73 4.64 -5.12
C CYS A 376 6.82 4.31 -3.92
N ASP A 377 5.65 3.73 -4.16
CA ASP A 377 4.82 3.03 -3.17
C ASP A 377 5.24 1.56 -3.04
N GLY A 378 6.45 1.21 -3.46
CA GLY A 378 6.96 -0.15 -3.52
C GLY A 378 6.81 -0.81 -4.89
N GLU A 379 5.75 -0.53 -5.64
CA GLU A 379 5.48 -1.17 -6.94
C GLU A 379 6.53 -0.83 -8.01
N TYR A 380 6.37 -1.28 -9.26
CA TYR A 380 7.31 -0.95 -10.34
C TYR A 380 6.78 0.15 -11.25
N PRO A 381 7.66 1.06 -11.71
CA PRO A 381 7.31 2.15 -12.62
C PRO A 381 6.49 1.68 -13.82
N GLY A 382 5.48 2.46 -14.22
CA GLY A 382 4.63 2.17 -15.36
C GLY A 382 3.69 0.98 -15.15
N PHE A 383 3.31 0.70 -13.90
CA PHE A 383 2.43 -0.41 -13.52
C PHE A 383 2.94 -1.76 -14.05
N ARG A 384 4.22 -2.04 -13.81
CA ARG A 384 4.87 -3.29 -14.26
C ARG A 384 4.72 -4.39 -13.23
N ASN A 385 4.35 -5.57 -13.69
CA ASN A 385 4.26 -6.78 -12.87
C ASN A 385 5.65 -7.36 -12.57
N PHE A 386 6.04 -7.37 -11.29
CA PHE A 386 7.31 -7.91 -10.82
C PHE A 386 7.51 -9.42 -11.11
N SER A 387 6.40 -10.16 -11.28
CA SER A 387 6.41 -11.57 -11.64
C SER A 387 6.42 -11.81 -13.16
N ASN A 388 6.38 -10.76 -13.98
CA ASN A 388 6.52 -10.88 -15.43
C ASN A 388 7.97 -10.55 -15.84
N PRO A 389 8.78 -11.55 -16.26
CA PRO A 389 10.17 -11.32 -16.65
C PRO A 389 10.30 -10.36 -17.83
N ASP A 390 9.35 -10.32 -18.75
CA ASP A 390 9.40 -9.41 -19.90
C ASP A 390 9.24 -7.95 -19.46
N HIS A 391 8.39 -7.68 -18.47
CA HIS A 391 8.26 -6.35 -17.88
C HIS A 391 9.54 -5.92 -17.15
N MET A 392 10.18 -6.86 -16.43
CA MET A 392 11.42 -6.56 -15.70
C MET A 392 12.61 -6.38 -16.65
N GLN A 393 12.65 -7.12 -17.76
CA GLN A 393 13.63 -6.94 -18.83
C GLN A 393 13.44 -5.58 -19.52
N GLU A 394 12.20 -5.21 -19.84
CA GLU A 394 11.89 -3.89 -20.40
C GLU A 394 12.39 -2.77 -19.47
N LEU A 395 12.20 -2.91 -18.17
CA LEU A 395 12.66 -1.94 -17.17
C LEU A 395 14.21 -1.89 -17.10
N ALA A 396 14.87 -3.05 -17.16
CA ALA A 396 16.33 -3.14 -17.23
C ALA A 396 16.88 -2.42 -18.47
N ASP A 397 16.25 -2.63 -19.63
CA ASP A 397 16.64 -2.02 -20.90
C ASP A 397 16.42 -0.50 -20.88
N LEU A 398 15.29 -0.03 -20.33
CA LEU A 398 14.98 1.40 -20.21
C LEU A 398 15.95 2.16 -19.29
N TRP A 399 16.43 1.51 -18.23
CA TRP A 399 17.44 2.06 -17.33
C TRP A 399 18.88 1.73 -17.74
N ASN A 400 19.05 0.97 -18.82
CA ASN A 400 20.34 0.48 -19.30
C ASN A 400 21.16 -0.27 -18.23
N ILE A 401 20.53 -1.12 -17.43
CA ILE A 401 21.20 -1.95 -16.42
C ILE A 401 21.12 -3.44 -16.76
N ASP A 402 21.97 -4.25 -16.14
CA ASP A 402 21.85 -5.71 -16.23
C ASP A 402 20.57 -6.20 -15.56
N TYR A 403 19.88 -7.15 -16.19
CA TYR A 403 18.64 -7.75 -15.66
C TYR A 403 18.78 -8.23 -14.21
N ILE A 404 19.93 -8.83 -13.87
CA ILE A 404 20.18 -9.33 -12.50
C ILE A 404 20.08 -8.21 -11.45
N ARG A 405 20.37 -6.95 -11.82
CA ARG A 405 20.32 -5.77 -10.95
C ARG A 405 18.92 -5.16 -10.80
N VAL A 406 17.90 -5.68 -11.51
CA VAL A 406 16.51 -5.33 -11.21
C VAL A 406 16.07 -6.20 -10.04
N PRO A 407 15.89 -5.65 -8.82
CA PRO A 407 15.44 -6.47 -7.72
C PRO A 407 13.96 -6.79 -7.93
N HIS A 408 13.57 -8.05 -8.19
CA HIS A 408 12.15 -8.39 -8.46
C HIS A 408 11.73 -9.81 -8.01
N TRP A 409 12.53 -10.48 -7.17
CA TRP A 409 12.28 -11.85 -6.71
C TRP A 409 11.10 -12.01 -5.75
N ASN A 410 10.61 -10.91 -5.18
CA ASN A 410 9.45 -10.90 -4.30
C ASN A 410 8.62 -9.64 -4.54
N GLN A 411 7.42 -9.63 -3.95
CA GLN A 411 6.65 -8.41 -3.82
C GLN A 411 7.48 -7.31 -3.17
N PRO A 412 7.23 -6.05 -3.56
CA PRO A 412 7.82 -4.89 -2.90
C PRO A 412 7.71 -4.93 -1.37
N THR A 413 8.76 -4.45 -0.70
CA THR A 413 8.74 -4.43 0.76
C THR A 413 7.85 -3.30 1.25
N HIS A 414 6.73 -3.65 1.89
CA HIS A 414 5.85 -2.67 2.53
C HIS A 414 6.39 -2.25 3.90
N ILE A 415 5.97 -1.07 4.39
CA ILE A 415 6.46 -0.44 5.62
C ILE A 415 6.36 -1.33 6.86
N GLU A 416 5.32 -2.17 6.99
CA GLU A 416 5.22 -3.13 8.10
C GLU A 416 6.45 -4.05 8.16
N ASN A 417 6.88 -4.59 7.02
CA ASN A 417 8.06 -5.46 6.97
C ASN A 417 9.35 -4.66 7.17
N MET A 418 9.44 -3.42 6.66
CA MET A 418 10.59 -2.57 6.96
C MET A 418 10.73 -2.28 8.46
N LEU A 419 9.62 -2.05 9.17
CA LEU A 419 9.64 -1.88 10.62
C LEU A 419 10.14 -3.15 11.33
N LYS A 420 9.74 -4.35 10.85
CA LYS A 420 10.29 -5.63 11.34
C LYS A 420 11.79 -5.75 11.06
N PHE A 421 12.24 -5.39 9.86
CA PHE A 421 13.66 -5.42 9.50
C PHE A 421 14.50 -4.41 10.31
N ILE A 422 13.94 -3.24 10.68
CA ILE A 422 14.55 -2.32 11.65
C ILE A 422 14.59 -2.97 13.05
N ALA A 423 13.52 -3.64 13.46
CA ALA A 423 13.45 -4.36 14.73
C ALA A 423 14.52 -5.47 14.81
N ASP A 424 14.76 -6.18 13.71
CA ASP A 424 15.74 -7.27 13.62
C ASP A 424 17.18 -6.77 13.37
N GLY A 425 17.34 -5.51 12.95
CA GLY A 425 18.64 -4.90 12.63
C GLY A 425 19.13 -5.18 11.21
N SER A 426 18.29 -5.73 10.34
CA SER A 426 18.63 -5.94 8.91
C SER A 426 18.40 -4.70 8.05
N ILE A 427 17.68 -3.68 8.55
CA ILE A 427 17.72 -2.30 8.04
C ILE A 427 18.37 -1.41 9.10
N GLU A 428 19.49 -0.78 8.74
CA GLU A 428 20.25 0.13 9.62
C GLU A 428 20.28 1.57 9.11
N MET A 429 19.82 1.81 7.88
CA MET A 429 19.69 3.14 7.32
C MET A 429 18.26 3.36 6.81
N PHE A 430 17.63 4.43 7.27
CA PHE A 430 16.25 4.73 6.91
C PHE A 430 16.07 6.19 6.51
N TRP A 431 15.77 6.41 5.24
CA TRP A 431 15.56 7.74 4.68
C TRP A 431 14.08 8.05 4.59
N ILE A 432 13.62 8.97 5.44
CA ILE A 432 12.24 9.43 5.49
C ILE A 432 12.14 10.77 4.78
N ASN A 433 11.28 10.90 3.76
CA ASN A 433 11.11 12.14 3.04
C ASN A 433 9.64 12.56 2.85
N GLY A 434 9.34 13.82 3.17
CA GLY A 434 8.03 14.45 2.99
C GLY A 434 6.87 13.82 3.79
N THR A 435 7.18 13.10 4.87
CA THR A 435 6.21 12.40 5.71
C THR A 435 6.64 12.37 7.18
N ASN A 436 5.68 12.23 8.10
CA ASN A 436 5.89 12.32 9.54
C ASN A 436 5.37 11.05 10.27
N PRO A 437 6.09 9.92 10.16
CA PRO A 437 5.70 8.63 10.72
C PRO A 437 5.45 8.65 12.23
N LEU A 438 6.11 9.52 12.99
CA LEU A 438 5.92 9.66 14.45
C LEU A 438 4.59 10.32 14.85
N VAL A 439 3.73 10.61 13.87
CA VAL A 439 2.33 10.97 14.09
C VAL A 439 1.41 10.10 13.23
N SER A 440 1.81 9.74 12.01
CA SER A 440 0.91 9.10 11.04
C SER A 440 0.87 7.57 11.05
N LEU A 441 1.94 6.88 11.48
CA LEU A 441 1.94 5.41 11.54
C LEU A 441 1.07 4.88 12.69
N PRO A 442 0.49 3.67 12.57
CA PRO A 442 -0.23 3.05 13.67
C PRO A 442 0.72 2.60 14.78
N ASN A 443 0.20 2.48 16.00
CA ASN A 443 0.97 2.08 17.19
C ASN A 443 2.22 2.95 17.42
N LEU A 444 2.01 4.25 17.64
CA LEU A 444 3.10 5.22 17.83
C LEU A 444 4.13 4.86 18.91
N PRO A 445 3.78 4.23 20.06
CA PRO A 445 4.78 3.78 21.02
C PRO A 445 5.84 2.85 20.41
N MET A 446 5.41 1.82 19.67
CA MET A 446 6.30 0.90 18.96
C MET A 446 7.11 1.63 17.88
N VAL A 447 6.49 2.52 17.10
CA VAL A 447 7.21 3.24 16.03
C VAL A 447 8.33 4.12 16.59
N ARG A 448 8.11 4.79 17.74
CA ARG A 448 9.15 5.59 18.41
C ARG A 448 10.31 4.73 18.88
N GLU A 449 10.03 3.59 19.49
CA GLU A 449 11.06 2.62 19.89
C GLU A 449 11.93 2.23 18.70
N LEU A 450 11.32 1.81 17.59
CA LEU A 450 12.03 1.37 16.39
C LEU A 450 12.85 2.50 15.73
N LEU A 451 12.27 3.69 15.58
CA LEU A 451 12.94 4.82 14.90
C LEU A 451 14.01 5.51 15.77
N THR A 452 14.14 5.13 17.04
CA THR A 452 15.17 5.65 17.96
C THR A 452 16.22 4.60 18.35
N LYS A 453 16.15 3.38 17.78
CA LYS A 453 17.16 2.33 17.99
C LYS A 453 18.56 2.87 17.73
N GLU A 454 19.50 2.47 18.59
CA GLU A 454 20.89 2.91 18.52
C GLU A 454 21.54 2.58 17.17
N THR A 455 21.24 1.42 16.60
CA THR A 455 21.83 0.97 15.32
C THR A 455 21.25 1.65 14.09
N LEU A 456 20.13 2.37 14.20
CA LEU A 456 19.43 2.96 13.06
C LEU A 456 19.90 4.40 12.78
N PHE A 457 20.45 4.61 11.59
CA PHE A 457 20.76 5.91 11.03
C PHE A 457 19.56 6.48 10.26
N VAL A 458 18.99 7.58 10.77
CA VAL A 458 17.75 8.16 10.24
C VAL A 458 18.04 9.48 9.52
N ILE A 459 17.62 9.58 8.26
CA ILE A 459 17.60 10.82 7.50
C ILE A 459 16.16 11.32 7.43
N ALA A 460 15.94 12.59 7.76
CA ALA A 460 14.65 13.25 7.59
C ALA A 460 14.76 14.41 6.60
N GLN A 461 14.10 14.29 5.45
CA GLN A 461 14.00 15.33 4.43
C GLN A 461 12.61 15.94 4.48
N ASP A 462 12.51 17.19 4.95
CA ASP A 462 11.23 17.87 5.21
C ASP A 462 11.34 19.38 4.96
N ILE A 463 10.19 20.04 4.90
CA ILE A 463 10.08 21.50 4.75
C ILE A 463 9.99 22.23 6.10
N PHE A 464 9.63 21.51 7.18
CA PHE A 464 9.47 22.03 8.54
C PHE A 464 10.14 21.12 9.58
N PRO A 465 10.48 21.66 10.76
CA PRO A 465 10.70 20.85 11.95
C PRO A 465 9.42 20.07 12.31
N THR A 466 9.58 18.76 12.46
CA THR A 466 8.54 17.80 12.84
C THR A 466 9.05 16.88 13.95
N GLU A 467 8.16 16.05 14.47
CA GLU A 467 8.47 14.97 15.41
C GLU A 467 9.52 14.02 14.82
N THR A 468 9.42 13.74 13.51
CA THR A 468 10.38 12.87 12.81
C THR A 468 11.73 13.55 12.62
N THR A 469 11.78 14.85 12.25
CA THR A 469 13.07 15.55 12.18
C THR A 469 13.75 15.64 13.54
N ALA A 470 12.97 15.71 14.63
CA ALA A 470 13.49 15.81 15.99
C ALA A 470 14.28 14.57 16.45
N ILE A 471 14.09 13.40 15.82
CA ILE A 471 14.88 12.18 16.09
C ILE A 471 15.88 11.84 14.98
N ALA A 472 15.96 12.63 13.91
CA ALA A 472 16.84 12.31 12.80
C ALA A 472 18.32 12.51 13.19
N ASP A 473 19.20 11.76 12.54
CA ASP A 473 20.65 11.97 12.56
C ASP A 473 21.06 13.05 11.57
N VAL A 474 20.38 13.12 10.42
CA VAL A 474 20.54 14.18 9.42
C VAL A 474 19.17 14.73 9.03
N VAL A 475 19.05 16.06 9.02
CA VAL A 475 17.87 16.77 8.50
C VAL A 475 18.25 17.50 7.22
N LEU A 476 17.53 17.26 6.13
CA LEU A 476 17.73 17.92 4.84
C LEU A 476 16.57 18.89 4.54
N PRO A 477 16.84 20.19 4.31
CA PRO A 477 15.79 21.17 4.00
C PRO A 477 15.30 21.03 2.55
N ALA A 478 14.01 20.72 2.39
CA ALA A 478 13.39 20.58 1.08
C ALA A 478 12.69 21.88 0.61
N ALA A 479 12.63 22.08 -0.71
CA ALA A 479 11.81 23.10 -1.35
C ALA A 479 10.33 22.67 -1.34
N ALA A 480 9.45 23.59 -0.98
CA ALA A 480 8.03 23.36 -0.89
C ALA A 480 7.30 23.65 -2.21
N TRP A 481 5.98 23.46 -2.21
CA TRP A 481 5.12 23.89 -3.31
C TRP A 481 5.30 25.39 -3.62
N GLY A 482 5.33 25.74 -4.91
CA GLY A 482 5.61 27.11 -5.37
C GLY A 482 7.11 27.47 -5.39
N GLU A 483 7.99 26.66 -4.79
CA GLU A 483 9.45 26.86 -4.79
C GLU A 483 10.18 25.94 -5.79
N LYS A 484 9.46 25.02 -6.43
CA LYS A 484 9.97 24.03 -7.39
C LYS A 484 8.97 23.78 -8.52
N THR A 485 9.46 23.21 -9.63
CA THR A 485 8.68 22.84 -10.81
C THR A 485 8.50 21.33 -10.87
N GLY A 486 7.33 20.88 -11.33
CA GLY A 486 7.08 19.47 -11.62
C GLY A 486 5.63 19.18 -11.93
N CYS A 487 5.37 17.97 -12.43
CA CYS A 487 4.04 17.48 -12.73
C CYS A 487 3.43 16.78 -11.52
N PHE A 488 2.11 16.85 -11.44
CA PHE A 488 1.37 15.95 -10.58
C PHE A 488 0.07 15.48 -11.21
N THR A 489 -0.44 14.36 -10.69
CA THR A 489 -1.60 13.65 -11.22
C THR A 489 -2.60 13.40 -10.10
N ASN A 490 -3.82 13.86 -10.32
CA ASN A 490 -4.92 13.68 -9.38
C ASN A 490 -5.61 12.30 -9.55
N VAL A 491 -6.63 12.03 -8.74
CA VAL A 491 -7.41 10.78 -8.85
C VAL A 491 -8.21 10.70 -10.17
N ASP A 492 -8.53 11.82 -10.80
CA ASP A 492 -9.15 11.88 -12.13
C ASP A 492 -8.13 11.58 -13.26
N ARG A 493 -6.93 11.07 -12.95
CA ARG A 493 -5.82 10.87 -13.91
C ARG A 493 -5.37 12.15 -14.62
N THR A 494 -5.84 13.31 -14.18
CA THR A 494 -5.51 14.61 -14.78
C THR A 494 -4.12 15.02 -14.31
N VAL A 495 -3.22 15.14 -15.28
CA VAL A 495 -1.85 15.62 -15.12
C VAL A 495 -1.84 17.14 -15.25
N HIS A 496 -1.25 17.82 -14.28
CA HIS A 496 -1.05 19.27 -14.27
C HIS A 496 0.43 19.59 -14.09
N LEU A 497 0.88 20.70 -14.67
CA LEU A 497 2.21 21.26 -14.44
C LEU A 497 2.15 22.37 -13.38
N SER A 498 2.96 22.25 -12.34
CA SER A 498 3.25 23.32 -11.38
C SER A 498 4.59 23.96 -11.69
N LYS A 499 4.62 25.29 -11.84
CA LYS A 499 5.84 26.05 -12.13
C LYS A 499 6.38 26.71 -10.87
N LYS A 500 7.71 26.75 -10.74
CA LYS A 500 8.39 27.52 -9.70
C LYS A 500 7.96 28.99 -9.74
N ALA A 501 7.42 29.49 -8.62
CA ALA A 501 6.89 30.84 -8.48
C ALA A 501 7.86 31.76 -7.71
N VAL A 502 8.54 31.21 -6.70
CA VAL A 502 9.49 31.89 -5.82
C VAL A 502 10.73 31.02 -5.56
N GLU A 503 11.79 31.60 -5.01
CA GLU A 503 12.97 30.85 -4.58
C GLU A 503 12.72 30.12 -3.24
N PRO A 504 13.29 28.92 -3.03
CA PRO A 504 13.23 28.24 -1.74
C PRO A 504 14.01 29.03 -0.66
N PRO A 505 13.65 28.87 0.63
CA PRO A 505 14.29 29.64 1.70
C PRO A 505 15.69 29.11 2.03
N GLY A 506 16.65 30.03 2.20
CA GLY A 506 18.02 29.68 2.61
C GLY A 506 18.74 28.83 1.57
N GLU A 507 19.18 27.64 1.96
CA GLU A 507 19.86 26.66 1.13
C GLU A 507 18.96 25.44 0.81
N ALA A 508 17.64 25.54 1.01
CA ALA A 508 16.72 24.43 0.72
C ALA A 508 16.73 24.07 -0.78
N LYS A 509 16.70 22.78 -1.10
CA LYS A 509 16.74 22.23 -2.46
C LYS A 509 15.48 21.43 -2.78
N SER A 510 15.09 21.30 -4.04
CA SER A 510 14.02 20.38 -4.42
C SER A 510 14.39 18.92 -4.12
N ASP A 511 13.41 18.06 -3.88
CA ASP A 511 13.68 16.64 -3.65
C ASP A 511 14.39 16.02 -4.86
N PHE A 512 14.08 16.49 -6.07
CA PHE A 512 14.78 16.14 -7.32
C PHE A 512 16.29 16.40 -7.24
N GLU A 513 16.70 17.62 -6.88
CA GLU A 513 18.11 18.00 -6.77
C GLU A 513 18.83 17.19 -5.70
N ILE A 514 18.17 16.88 -4.58
CA ILE A 514 18.74 16.08 -3.49
C ILE A 514 19.02 14.65 -3.96
N PHE A 515 18.06 14.01 -4.65
CA PHE A 515 18.25 12.66 -5.18
C PHE A 515 19.31 12.60 -6.29
N CYS A 516 19.35 13.59 -7.18
CA CYS A 516 20.38 13.67 -8.21
C CYS A 516 21.78 13.90 -7.61
N ASP A 517 21.92 14.74 -6.57
CA ASP A 517 23.20 14.93 -5.87
C ASP A 517 23.65 13.65 -5.15
N PHE A 518 22.72 12.94 -4.48
CA PHE A 518 23.00 11.64 -3.89
C PHE A 518 23.51 10.63 -4.94
N ALA A 519 22.79 10.49 -6.05
CA ALA A 519 23.17 9.59 -7.15
C ALA A 519 24.57 9.88 -7.69
N LYS A 520 24.88 11.18 -7.89
CA LYS A 520 26.17 11.65 -8.37
C LYS A 520 27.30 11.29 -7.41
N ARG A 521 27.11 11.52 -6.10
CA ARG A 521 28.12 11.24 -5.05
C ARG A 521 28.32 9.75 -4.80
N MET A 522 27.25 8.96 -4.91
CA MET A 522 27.33 7.50 -4.88
C MET A 522 28.06 6.96 -6.11
N GLY A 523 28.02 7.69 -7.22
CA GLY A 523 28.70 7.32 -8.45
C GLY A 523 27.95 6.23 -9.22
N PHE A 524 26.62 6.24 -9.18
CA PHE A 524 25.82 5.24 -9.91
C PHE A 524 26.09 5.31 -11.42
N ARG A 525 26.20 4.14 -12.03
CA ARG A 525 26.49 3.94 -13.45
C ARG A 525 25.53 2.94 -14.06
N ASP A 526 25.24 3.12 -15.34
CA ASP A 526 24.58 2.12 -16.16
C ASP A 526 25.57 1.02 -16.59
N LYS A 527 25.11 0.05 -17.40
CA LYS A 527 25.93 -1.09 -17.83
C LYS A 527 27.04 -0.72 -18.82
N ASP A 528 26.95 0.46 -19.45
CA ASP A 528 27.96 0.98 -20.38
C ASP A 528 29.01 1.86 -19.68
N GLY A 529 28.82 2.12 -18.38
CA GLY A 529 29.73 2.91 -17.55
C GLY A 529 29.42 4.41 -17.55
N GLU A 530 28.29 4.83 -18.12
CA GLU A 530 27.80 6.20 -18.11
C GLU A 530 26.98 6.51 -16.84
N PRO A 531 26.82 7.78 -16.44
CA PRO A 531 25.98 8.14 -15.30
C PRO A 531 24.54 7.63 -15.44
N LEU A 532 24.06 6.85 -14.46
CA LEU A 532 22.70 6.29 -14.47
C LEU A 532 21.61 7.38 -14.54
N ILE A 533 21.86 8.52 -13.88
CA ILE A 533 21.05 9.73 -13.95
C ILE A 533 21.86 10.77 -14.71
N SER A 534 21.48 11.01 -15.97
CA SER A 534 22.10 12.02 -16.84
C SER A 534 21.34 13.35 -16.86
N TRP A 535 20.13 13.38 -16.31
CA TRP A 535 19.27 14.55 -16.29
C TRP A 535 19.67 15.53 -15.19
N THR A 536 19.56 16.82 -15.49
CA THR A 536 20.00 17.93 -14.64
C THR A 536 18.86 18.81 -14.16
N ASP A 537 17.70 18.75 -14.83
CA ASP A 537 16.50 19.47 -14.43
C ASP A 537 15.22 18.61 -14.56
N PRO A 538 14.10 19.01 -13.93
CA PRO A 538 12.86 18.23 -13.95
C PRO A 538 12.31 17.93 -15.36
N SER A 539 12.46 18.84 -16.32
CA SER A 539 11.93 18.64 -17.67
C SER A 539 12.62 17.48 -18.40
N GLU A 540 13.92 17.30 -18.20
CA GLU A 540 14.67 16.17 -18.76
C GLU A 540 14.24 14.84 -18.10
N ALA A 541 13.99 14.84 -16.79
CA ALA A 541 13.44 13.68 -16.08
C ALA A 541 12.01 13.34 -16.53
N PHE A 542 11.20 14.35 -16.85
CA PHE A 542 9.88 14.17 -17.45
C PHE A 542 9.98 13.51 -18.84
N GLU A 543 10.94 13.90 -19.67
CA GLU A 543 11.19 13.24 -20.96
C GLU A 543 11.66 11.79 -20.80
N ALA A 544 12.45 11.48 -19.78
CA ALA A 544 12.80 10.10 -19.44
C ALA A 544 11.57 9.30 -18.96
N TRP A 545 10.69 9.90 -18.15
CA TRP A 545 9.42 9.29 -17.74
C TRP A 545 8.48 9.02 -18.92
N LYS A 546 8.40 9.92 -19.90
CA LYS A 546 7.59 9.71 -21.12
C LYS A 546 8.02 8.46 -21.89
N LYS A 547 9.34 8.21 -21.97
CA LYS A 547 9.87 6.99 -22.60
C LYS A 547 9.46 5.76 -21.80
N LEU A 548 9.60 5.81 -20.47
CA LEU A 548 9.30 4.67 -19.60
C LEU A 548 7.81 4.31 -19.56
N SER A 549 6.93 5.30 -19.63
CA SER A 549 5.48 5.11 -19.52
C SER A 549 4.80 4.74 -20.85
N LYS A 550 5.49 4.89 -21.99
CA LYS A 550 4.95 4.61 -23.31
C LYS A 550 4.38 3.19 -23.41
N GLY A 551 3.13 3.06 -23.86
CA GLY A 551 2.43 1.78 -24.01
C GLY A 551 1.92 1.15 -22.71
N ARG A 552 2.26 1.70 -21.54
CA ARG A 552 1.69 1.27 -20.25
C ARG A 552 0.36 2.00 -19.99
N PRO A 553 -0.48 1.58 -19.03
CA PRO A 553 -1.77 2.22 -18.81
C PRO A 553 -1.65 3.73 -18.56
N CYS A 554 -0.64 4.14 -17.78
CA CYS A 554 -0.29 5.53 -17.50
C CYS A 554 0.61 6.16 -18.58
N ASP A 555 0.24 6.03 -19.86
CA ASP A 555 1.05 6.53 -20.99
C ASP A 555 1.08 8.07 -21.07
N TYR A 556 2.29 8.65 -20.96
CA TYR A 556 2.53 10.10 -21.04
C TYR A 556 3.22 10.50 -22.36
N SER A 557 3.42 9.58 -23.31
CA SER A 557 4.25 9.82 -24.50
C SER A 557 3.80 11.01 -25.36
N GLY A 558 2.52 11.34 -25.35
CA GLY A 558 1.94 12.51 -26.01
C GLY A 558 1.88 13.79 -25.17
N LEU A 559 2.33 13.79 -23.91
CA LEU A 559 2.38 14.97 -23.05
C LEU A 559 3.71 15.74 -23.22
N THR A 560 3.63 17.06 -23.06
CA THR A 560 4.81 17.94 -22.94
C THR A 560 4.50 19.04 -21.92
N TYR A 561 5.54 19.69 -21.38
CA TYR A 561 5.35 20.83 -20.49
C TYR A 561 4.62 21.99 -21.17
N GLU A 562 4.82 22.20 -22.47
CA GLU A 562 4.12 23.21 -23.27
C GLU A 562 2.63 22.89 -23.35
N LYS A 563 2.29 21.61 -23.57
CA LYS A 563 0.90 21.16 -23.66
C LYS A 563 0.15 21.32 -22.34
N LEU A 564 0.85 21.17 -21.21
CA LEU A 564 0.34 21.37 -19.86
C LEU A 564 0.38 22.85 -19.42
N SER A 565 0.94 23.75 -20.22
CA SER A 565 1.07 25.18 -19.90
C SER A 565 -0.09 26.01 -20.47
N GLY A 566 -0.57 26.99 -19.69
CA GLY A 566 -1.57 27.96 -20.12
C GLY A 566 -3.01 27.45 -20.08
N GLY A 567 -3.25 26.17 -20.35
CA GLY A 567 -4.56 25.51 -20.36
C GLY A 567 -4.99 24.84 -19.04
N SER A 568 -5.79 23.79 -19.17
CA SER A 568 -6.13 22.85 -18.08
C SER A 568 -5.12 21.70 -18.06
N GLY A 569 -5.10 20.93 -16.96
CA GLY A 569 -4.46 19.61 -16.98
C GLY A 569 -5.13 18.63 -17.94
N ILE A 570 -4.40 17.56 -18.30
CA ILE A 570 -4.78 16.56 -19.31
C ILE A 570 -4.82 15.18 -18.67
N GLN A 571 -5.87 14.39 -18.93
CA GLN A 571 -5.96 13.03 -18.42
C GLN A 571 -5.03 12.08 -19.19
N TRP A 572 -4.33 11.19 -18.50
CA TRP A 572 -3.70 10.04 -19.15
C TRP A 572 -4.72 8.89 -19.35
N PRO A 573 -4.51 7.98 -20.33
CA PRO A 573 -3.40 7.95 -21.29
C PRO A 573 -3.47 9.12 -22.27
N CYS A 574 -2.32 9.70 -22.60
CA CYS A 574 -2.17 10.71 -23.64
C CYS A 574 -1.01 10.31 -24.55
N ASN A 575 -1.33 9.87 -25.76
CA ASN A 575 -0.42 9.27 -26.75
C ASN A 575 -0.90 9.58 -28.17
N ASP A 576 -0.36 8.91 -29.19
CA ASP A 576 -0.72 9.14 -30.60
C ASP A 576 -2.20 8.84 -30.92
N GLU A 577 -2.81 7.87 -30.23
CA GLU A 577 -4.23 7.53 -30.37
C GLU A 577 -5.13 8.51 -29.61
N PHE A 578 -4.69 8.94 -28.42
CA PHE A 578 -5.40 9.88 -27.56
C PHE A 578 -4.58 11.16 -27.34
N PRO A 579 -4.39 12.00 -28.37
CA PRO A 579 -3.50 13.15 -28.28
C PRO A 579 -4.03 14.26 -27.36
N TYR A 580 -5.22 14.16 -26.80
CA TYR A 580 -5.73 15.12 -25.79
C TYR A 580 -6.15 14.42 -24.49
N GLY A 581 -5.63 13.21 -24.27
CA GLY A 581 -6.05 12.37 -23.16
C GLY A 581 -7.30 11.56 -23.46
N LYS A 582 -7.54 10.54 -22.63
CA LYS A 582 -8.74 9.70 -22.67
C LYS A 582 -9.63 9.94 -21.45
N GLU A 583 -10.87 10.38 -21.71
CA GLU A 583 -11.82 10.80 -20.66
C GLU A 583 -12.19 9.67 -19.69
N ARG A 584 -12.52 8.48 -20.23
CA ARG A 584 -12.88 7.28 -19.46
C ARG A 584 -12.07 6.10 -19.93
N LEU A 585 -11.64 5.26 -19.00
CA LEU A 585 -11.07 3.96 -19.36
C LEU A 585 -12.20 2.96 -19.61
N PHE A 586 -11.90 1.93 -20.42
CA PHE A 586 -12.76 0.77 -20.64
C PHE A 586 -14.13 1.08 -21.28
N ASP A 587 -14.21 2.15 -22.07
CA ASP A 587 -15.36 2.50 -22.90
C ASP A 587 -15.62 1.49 -24.05
N ASP A 588 -14.63 0.65 -24.34
CA ASP A 588 -14.68 -0.49 -25.26
C ASP A 588 -14.94 -1.84 -24.56
N GLY A 589 -15.04 -1.85 -23.22
CA GLY A 589 -15.20 -3.06 -22.43
C GLY A 589 -14.00 -4.01 -22.43
N LYS A 590 -12.80 -3.51 -22.75
CA LYS A 590 -11.53 -4.24 -22.64
C LYS A 590 -10.71 -3.72 -21.46
N PHE A 591 -10.33 -4.63 -20.57
CA PHE A 591 -9.60 -4.33 -19.34
C PHE A 591 -8.14 -4.74 -19.45
N PHE A 592 -7.29 -4.23 -18.56
CA PHE A 592 -5.86 -4.52 -18.52
C PHE A 592 -5.52 -5.88 -17.88
N THR A 593 -6.38 -6.87 -18.07
CA THR A 593 -6.31 -8.20 -17.47
C THR A 593 -5.63 -9.24 -18.36
N ASP A 594 -5.10 -8.84 -19.52
CA ASP A 594 -4.31 -9.74 -20.34
C ASP A 594 -3.01 -10.13 -19.62
N ILE A 595 -2.70 -11.43 -19.65
CA ILE A 595 -1.66 -12.05 -18.80
C ILE A 595 -0.25 -11.49 -19.03
N ASP A 596 0.03 -11.01 -20.24
CA ASP A 596 1.32 -10.44 -20.60
C ASP A 596 1.35 -8.91 -20.44
N TYR A 597 0.22 -8.30 -20.06
CA TYR A 597 0.06 -6.84 -19.89
C TYR A 597 -0.19 -6.41 -18.45
N CYS A 598 -0.98 -7.20 -17.70
CA CYS A 598 -1.47 -6.85 -16.38
C CYS A 598 -0.34 -6.52 -15.40
N GLU A 599 -0.62 -5.62 -14.47
CA GLU A 599 0.28 -5.20 -13.39
C GLU A 599 0.40 -6.27 -12.30
N SER A 600 -0.61 -7.13 -12.15
CA SER A 600 -0.60 -8.19 -11.17
C SER A 600 -1.45 -9.38 -11.62
N PHE A 601 -1.06 -10.57 -11.18
CA PHE A 601 -1.88 -11.78 -11.27
C PHE A 601 -2.96 -11.84 -10.18
N GLY A 602 -3.02 -10.84 -9.30
CA GLY A 602 -4.00 -10.75 -8.22
C GLY A 602 -3.70 -11.67 -7.05
N HIS A 603 -4.63 -11.70 -6.10
CA HIS A 603 -4.49 -12.42 -4.84
C HIS A 603 -5.76 -13.18 -4.49
N ASP A 604 -5.56 -14.21 -3.66
CA ASP A 604 -6.62 -14.70 -2.79
C ASP A 604 -6.92 -13.63 -1.73
N LEU A 605 -8.16 -13.15 -1.69
CA LEU A 605 -8.53 -12.00 -0.86
C LEU A 605 -8.63 -12.31 0.64
N GLU A 606 -8.75 -13.58 1.02
CA GLU A 606 -8.87 -14.00 2.41
C GLU A 606 -7.50 -14.21 3.04
N THR A 607 -6.62 -14.90 2.33
CA THR A 607 -5.27 -15.25 2.79
C THR A 607 -4.24 -14.17 2.45
N GLY A 608 -4.49 -13.36 1.42
CA GLY A 608 -3.52 -12.42 0.85
C GLY A 608 -2.43 -13.09 0.02
N ALA A 609 -2.53 -14.39 -0.26
CA ALA A 609 -1.55 -15.10 -1.07
C ALA A 609 -1.62 -14.63 -2.54
N PRO A 610 -0.48 -14.25 -3.16
CA PRO A 610 -0.47 -13.90 -4.57
C PRO A 610 -0.76 -15.12 -5.44
N TYR A 611 -1.50 -14.92 -6.52
CA TYR A 611 -1.70 -15.97 -7.50
C TYR A 611 -0.46 -16.17 -8.37
N THR A 612 -0.18 -17.44 -8.66
CA THR A 612 0.80 -17.83 -9.69
C THR A 612 0.26 -17.49 -11.08
N LYS A 613 1.16 -17.35 -12.07
CA LYS A 613 0.79 -17.18 -13.49
C LYS A 613 -0.17 -18.28 -13.97
N ASN A 614 0.00 -19.52 -13.49
CA ASN A 614 -0.87 -20.65 -13.85
C ASN A 614 -2.27 -20.53 -13.26
N GLN A 615 -2.40 -20.10 -11.99
CA GLN A 615 -3.70 -19.83 -11.38
C GLN A 615 -4.43 -18.70 -12.12
N TYR A 616 -3.73 -17.62 -12.47
CA TYR A 616 -4.31 -16.53 -13.25
C TYR A 616 -4.76 -16.98 -14.64
N LYS A 617 -3.95 -17.81 -15.32
CA LYS A 617 -4.32 -18.41 -16.61
C LYS A 617 -5.60 -19.24 -16.51
N ALA A 618 -5.82 -19.94 -15.40
CA ALA A 618 -7.04 -20.72 -15.17
C ALA A 618 -8.29 -19.84 -15.03
N ILE A 619 -8.15 -18.60 -14.53
CA ILE A 619 -9.25 -17.61 -14.51
C ILE A 619 -9.65 -17.19 -15.93
N ALA A 620 -8.68 -17.23 -16.87
CA ALA A 620 -8.86 -16.86 -18.28
C ALA A 620 -9.57 -15.51 -18.50
N PRO A 621 -9.07 -14.41 -17.89
CA PRO A 621 -9.73 -13.11 -17.99
C PRO A 621 -9.77 -12.60 -19.43
N ALA A 622 -8.65 -12.67 -20.18
CA ALA A 622 -8.59 -12.33 -21.61
C ALA A 622 -9.24 -10.97 -21.94
N GLY A 623 -8.75 -9.91 -21.29
CA GLY A 623 -9.27 -8.56 -21.42
C GLY A 623 -10.64 -8.32 -20.77
N ARG A 624 -11.20 -9.28 -20.01
CA ARG A 624 -12.44 -9.11 -19.22
C ARG A 624 -12.12 -8.75 -17.78
N ALA A 625 -13.01 -8.00 -17.13
CA ALA A 625 -12.90 -7.68 -15.71
C ALA A 625 -13.18 -8.92 -14.84
N ILE A 626 -12.63 -8.94 -13.63
CA ILE A 626 -12.72 -10.07 -12.72
C ILE A 626 -13.63 -9.68 -11.55
N LEU A 627 -14.72 -10.42 -11.35
CA LEU A 627 -15.48 -10.33 -10.10
C LEU A 627 -14.70 -11.01 -8.99
N LYS A 628 -14.58 -10.34 -7.85
CA LYS A 628 -13.82 -10.89 -6.72
C LYS A 628 -14.75 -11.29 -5.56
N PRO A 629 -14.91 -12.58 -5.27
CA PRO A 629 -15.60 -13.05 -4.07
C PRO A 629 -14.70 -12.99 -2.83
N CYS A 630 -15.30 -12.82 -1.65
CA CYS A 630 -14.65 -12.98 -0.35
C CYS A 630 -15.72 -13.07 0.75
N HIS A 631 -15.57 -14.02 1.69
CA HIS A 631 -16.45 -14.08 2.86
C HIS A 631 -16.07 -13.02 3.90
N TYR A 632 -17.06 -12.45 4.57
CA TYR A 632 -16.84 -11.61 5.73
C TYR A 632 -16.28 -12.41 6.91
N LEU A 633 -15.21 -11.87 7.51
CA LEU A 633 -14.60 -12.35 8.74
C LEU A 633 -14.66 -11.24 9.80
N PRO A 634 -15.02 -11.56 11.05
CA PRO A 634 -15.06 -10.57 12.13
C PRO A 634 -13.66 -10.01 12.46
N GLU A 635 -13.63 -8.82 13.04
CA GLU A 635 -12.37 -8.20 13.48
C GLU A 635 -11.69 -9.02 14.59
N MET A 636 -10.35 -9.09 14.52
CA MET A 636 -9.53 -9.82 15.51
C MET A 636 -9.61 -9.24 16.93
N GLU A 637 -9.73 -7.91 17.07
CA GLU A 637 -9.97 -7.25 18.35
C GLU A 637 -11.37 -6.64 18.33
N SER A 638 -12.24 -7.19 19.17
CA SER A 638 -13.59 -6.65 19.41
C SER A 638 -13.65 -5.89 20.73
N VAL A 639 -14.73 -5.14 20.93
CA VAL A 639 -15.05 -4.54 22.23
C VAL A 639 -15.31 -5.60 23.29
N ASP A 640 -14.99 -5.29 24.55
CA ASP A 640 -15.25 -6.13 25.73
C ASP A 640 -15.58 -5.25 26.95
N ASP A 641 -15.70 -5.86 28.13
CA ASP A 641 -16.06 -5.13 29.35
C ASP A 641 -15.01 -4.09 29.77
N ASP A 642 -13.73 -4.32 29.46
CA ASP A 642 -12.63 -3.40 29.76
C ASP A 642 -12.54 -2.24 28.75
N TYR A 643 -12.84 -2.51 27.48
CA TYR A 643 -12.79 -1.56 26.36
C TYR A 643 -14.11 -1.62 25.55
N PRO A 644 -15.20 -1.00 26.06
CA PRO A 644 -16.55 -1.22 25.55
C PRO A 644 -16.93 -0.40 24.31
N LEU A 645 -16.02 0.42 23.77
CA LEU A 645 -16.31 1.34 22.67
C LEU A 645 -15.38 1.07 21.48
N GLN A 646 -15.94 1.04 20.27
CA GLN A 646 -15.14 0.89 19.05
C GLN A 646 -14.57 2.25 18.61
N LEU A 647 -13.26 2.29 18.34
CA LEU A 647 -12.55 3.47 17.87
C LEU A 647 -12.60 3.59 16.34
N SER A 648 -12.89 4.80 15.89
CA SER A 648 -12.64 5.24 14.52
C SER A 648 -11.81 6.52 14.52
N THR A 649 -10.90 6.66 13.56
CA THR A 649 -10.11 7.88 13.38
C THR A 649 -10.50 8.58 12.08
N GLY A 650 -10.23 9.87 11.90
CA GLY A 650 -10.41 10.46 10.57
C GLY A 650 -10.11 11.93 10.43
N ARG A 651 -10.71 12.56 9.41
CA ARG A 651 -10.31 13.87 8.90
C ARG A 651 -11.28 14.99 9.28
N ARG A 652 -10.73 16.21 9.32
CA ARG A 652 -11.40 17.50 9.43
C ARG A 652 -11.23 18.27 8.11
N PRO A 653 -12.17 19.13 7.71
CA PRO A 653 -12.09 19.88 6.45
C PRO A 653 -10.93 20.88 6.41
N LEU A 654 -10.52 21.42 7.56
CA LEU A 654 -9.54 22.51 7.65
C LEU A 654 -8.09 22.02 7.77
N HIS A 655 -7.88 20.80 8.26
CA HIS A 655 -6.54 20.25 8.48
C HIS A 655 -6.15 19.19 7.45
N PHE A 656 -4.87 19.13 7.16
CA PHE A 656 -4.27 18.13 6.28
C PHE A 656 -3.20 17.34 7.02
N HIS A 657 -3.36 16.02 7.04
CA HIS A 657 -2.49 15.07 7.71
C HIS A 657 -2.05 15.55 9.10
N THR A 658 -0.76 15.51 9.40
CA THR A 658 -0.17 15.81 10.71
C THR A 658 -0.10 17.31 11.01
N ARG A 659 -0.82 18.12 10.23
CA ARG A 659 -1.01 19.56 10.45
C ARG A 659 0.28 20.38 10.34
N THR A 660 1.40 19.81 9.90
CA THR A 660 2.67 20.55 9.79
C THR A 660 2.58 21.76 8.86
N LYS A 661 1.77 21.69 7.78
CA LYS A 661 1.42 22.85 6.92
C LYS A 661 0.24 23.65 7.46
N THR A 662 -0.87 22.97 7.74
CA THR A 662 -2.17 23.62 8.06
C THR A 662 -2.23 24.25 9.46
N GLY A 663 -1.46 23.75 10.43
CA GLY A 663 -1.32 24.37 11.75
C GLY A 663 -0.40 25.58 11.77
N ARG A 664 0.46 25.70 10.75
CA ARG A 664 1.25 26.91 10.46
C ARG A 664 0.52 27.89 9.55
N THR A 665 -0.75 27.62 9.23
CA THR A 665 -1.62 28.53 8.49
C THR A 665 -2.55 29.23 9.48
N PRO A 666 -2.36 30.53 9.79
CA PRO A 666 -3.02 31.19 10.92
C PRO A 666 -4.55 31.02 10.96
N ARG A 667 -5.24 31.23 9.82
CA ARG A 667 -6.70 31.12 9.74
C ARG A 667 -7.22 29.69 9.96
N LEU A 668 -6.52 28.68 9.43
CA LEU A 668 -6.91 27.28 9.59
C LEU A 668 -6.68 26.80 11.03
N GLN A 669 -5.54 27.19 11.63
CA GLN A 669 -5.21 26.84 13.01
C GLN A 669 -6.17 27.49 14.01
N GLN A 670 -6.48 28.78 13.83
CA GLN A 670 -7.42 29.49 14.71
C GLN A 670 -8.83 28.89 14.67
N ALA A 671 -9.25 28.37 13.52
CA ALA A 671 -10.58 27.81 13.34
C ALA A 671 -10.75 26.39 13.92
N ASP A 672 -9.70 25.60 14.04
CA ASP A 672 -9.75 24.20 14.51
C ASP A 672 -8.50 23.81 15.32
N PRO A 673 -8.21 24.45 16.47
CA PRO A 673 -6.90 24.37 17.13
C PRO A 673 -6.66 23.06 17.90
N GLU A 674 -7.71 22.41 18.39
CA GLU A 674 -7.60 21.34 19.39
C GLU A 674 -8.20 20.00 18.93
N PRO A 675 -7.61 18.86 19.33
CA PRO A 675 -8.20 17.54 19.13
C PRO A 675 -9.39 17.31 20.06
N TYR A 676 -10.23 16.35 19.71
CA TYR A 676 -11.38 15.94 20.52
C TYR A 676 -11.70 14.45 20.33
N VAL A 677 -12.46 13.88 21.25
CA VAL A 677 -13.17 12.62 21.05
C VAL A 677 -14.66 12.88 20.90
N GLN A 678 -15.25 12.32 19.84
CA GLN A 678 -16.68 12.41 19.58
C GLN A 678 -17.38 11.14 20.05
N VAL A 679 -18.40 11.32 20.90
CA VAL A 679 -19.16 10.26 21.56
C VAL A 679 -20.65 10.41 21.24
N SER A 680 -21.41 9.31 21.23
CA SER A 680 -22.87 9.36 21.05
C SER A 680 -23.56 10.05 22.24
N LYS A 681 -24.81 10.51 22.06
CA LYS A 681 -25.57 11.14 23.17
C LYS A 681 -25.88 10.13 24.28
N GLU A 682 -26.13 8.88 23.90
CA GLU A 682 -26.44 7.77 24.77
C GLU A 682 -25.22 7.34 25.59
N ASP A 683 -24.06 7.20 24.95
CA ASP A 683 -22.83 6.85 25.64
C ASP A 683 -22.34 7.99 26.53
N ALA A 684 -22.48 9.25 26.08
CA ALA A 684 -22.18 10.41 26.91
C ALA A 684 -22.97 10.40 28.25
N ARG A 685 -24.27 10.07 28.20
CA ARG A 685 -25.08 9.89 29.43
C ARG A 685 -24.61 8.69 30.26
N LYS A 686 -24.29 7.56 29.63
CA LYS A 686 -23.81 6.34 30.30
C LYS A 686 -22.51 6.60 31.07
N TYR A 687 -21.58 7.35 30.49
CA TYR A 687 -20.25 7.62 31.06
C TYR A 687 -20.16 8.98 31.78
N ASN A 688 -21.28 9.68 32.01
CA ASN A 688 -21.34 10.99 32.66
C ASN A 688 -20.43 12.06 32.01
N ILE A 689 -20.42 12.11 30.68
CA ILE A 689 -19.62 13.03 29.86
C ILE A 689 -20.52 14.12 29.29
N SER A 690 -20.11 15.37 29.45
CA SER A 690 -20.75 16.55 28.85
C SER A 690 -19.86 17.16 27.75
N GLU A 691 -20.46 18.03 26.93
CA GLU A 691 -19.75 18.78 25.89
C GLU A 691 -18.58 19.57 26.51
N GLY A 692 -17.36 19.40 25.98
CA GLY A 692 -16.16 20.10 26.43
C GLY A 692 -15.45 19.47 27.63
N ASP A 693 -16.02 18.47 28.30
CA ASP A 693 -15.35 17.76 29.39
C ASP A 693 -14.01 17.20 28.93
N GLN A 694 -12.99 17.28 29.78
CA GLN A 694 -11.73 16.59 29.54
C GLN A 694 -11.89 15.12 29.86
N VAL A 695 -11.45 14.27 28.94
CA VAL A 695 -11.57 12.82 29.06
C VAL A 695 -10.25 12.13 28.75
N LEU A 696 -10.04 11.00 29.42
CA LEU A 696 -9.00 10.05 29.13
C LEU A 696 -9.58 8.97 28.20
N VAL A 697 -8.98 8.78 27.03
CA VAL A 697 -9.32 7.70 26.11
C VAL A 697 -8.19 6.69 26.14
N GLU A 698 -8.49 5.44 26.46
CA GLU A 698 -7.49 4.40 26.65
C GLU A 698 -7.78 3.20 25.75
N SER A 699 -6.71 2.61 25.22
CA SER A 699 -6.70 1.35 24.50
C SER A 699 -5.67 0.41 25.14
N ARG A 700 -5.61 -0.84 24.68
CA ARG A 700 -4.57 -1.80 25.11
C ARG A 700 -3.12 -1.34 24.82
N ARG A 701 -2.93 -0.36 23.94
CA ARG A 701 -1.60 0.08 23.48
C ARG A 701 -1.14 1.40 24.11
N GLY A 702 -2.08 2.23 24.54
CA GLY A 702 -1.79 3.61 24.90
C GLY A 702 -3.05 4.40 25.23
N LYS A 703 -2.83 5.68 25.53
CA LYS A 703 -3.86 6.59 26.05
C LYS A 703 -3.65 8.01 25.54
N VAL A 704 -4.74 8.76 25.42
CA VAL A 704 -4.74 10.17 25.05
C VAL A 704 -5.68 10.96 25.96
N GLN A 705 -5.40 12.24 26.13
CA GLN A 705 -6.22 13.19 26.89
C GLN A 705 -6.72 14.29 25.95
N VAL A 706 -8.04 14.35 25.75
CA VAL A 706 -8.69 15.27 24.78
C VAL A 706 -10.04 15.75 25.32
N GLY A 707 -10.60 16.81 24.72
CA GLY A 707 -11.96 17.26 25.04
C GLY A 707 -13.04 16.39 24.39
N ALA A 708 -14.20 16.27 25.03
CA ALA A 708 -15.36 15.55 24.50
C ALA A 708 -16.25 16.42 23.59
N ARG A 709 -16.76 15.83 22.51
CA ARG A 709 -17.83 16.34 21.65
C ARG A 709 -19.00 15.37 21.64
N VAL A 710 -20.21 15.81 21.92
CA VAL A 710 -21.38 14.95 22.10
C VAL A 710 -22.31 14.98 20.87
N GLY A 711 -22.60 13.79 20.32
CA GLY A 711 -23.54 13.57 19.21
C GLY A 711 -22.89 13.25 17.86
N LEU A 712 -23.73 13.00 16.84
CA LEU A 712 -23.36 12.64 15.46
C LEU A 712 -22.54 11.34 15.29
N MET A 713 -22.52 10.51 16.34
CA MET A 713 -21.90 9.20 16.37
C MET A 713 -22.93 8.14 16.76
N ALA A 714 -22.83 6.94 16.19
CA ALA A 714 -23.65 5.81 16.58
C ALA A 714 -23.27 5.29 17.99
N ARG A 715 -24.22 4.70 18.70
CA ARG A 715 -23.98 4.11 20.03
C ARG A 715 -22.89 3.03 19.98
N GLY A 716 -22.03 2.99 20.99
CA GLY A 716 -20.94 2.02 21.12
C GLY A 716 -19.70 2.37 20.30
N GLN A 717 -19.65 3.55 19.69
CA GLN A 717 -18.57 3.97 18.80
C GLN A 717 -18.06 5.36 19.20
N VAL A 718 -16.77 5.62 18.95
CA VAL A 718 -16.14 6.93 19.17
C VAL A 718 -15.27 7.35 18.00
N PHE A 719 -15.06 8.66 17.84
CA PHE A 719 -14.23 9.20 16.77
C PHE A 719 -13.20 10.21 17.27
N ILE A 720 -11.95 10.08 16.80
CA ILE A 720 -10.87 11.03 17.07
C ILE A 720 -10.24 11.50 15.74
N PRO A 721 -10.10 12.81 15.49
CA PRO A 721 -9.35 13.29 14.34
C PRO A 721 -7.85 12.99 14.51
N PHE A 722 -7.20 12.41 13.49
CA PHE A 722 -5.80 11.99 13.61
C PHE A 722 -4.78 13.12 13.39
N HIS A 723 -5.23 14.35 13.14
CA HIS A 723 -4.38 15.44 12.64
C HIS A 723 -3.31 15.93 13.62
N PHE A 724 -3.47 15.64 14.91
CA PHE A 724 -2.78 16.33 15.98
C PHE A 724 -1.56 15.53 16.45
N GLY A 725 -0.36 16.03 16.11
CA GLY A 725 0.93 15.55 16.62
C GLY A 725 1.37 16.30 17.87
N TYR A 726 2.66 16.57 18.03
CA TYR A 726 3.29 17.21 19.17
C TYR A 726 4.13 18.46 18.81
N PHE A 727 4.33 18.79 17.53
CA PHE A 727 5.16 19.93 17.12
C PHE A 727 4.69 21.30 17.69
N ASP A 728 3.39 21.46 17.94
CA ASP A 728 2.76 22.65 18.56
C ASP A 728 2.07 22.30 19.90
N ALA A 729 2.47 21.20 20.56
CA ALA A 729 2.00 20.87 21.91
C ALA A 729 2.90 21.52 22.96
N HIS A 730 2.29 22.12 23.98
CA HIS A 730 3.02 22.78 25.08
C HIS A 730 2.58 22.32 26.48
N ASP A 731 1.58 21.45 26.56
CA ASP A 731 0.98 20.99 27.81
C ASP A 731 1.45 19.59 28.24
N GLY A 732 2.30 18.93 27.45
CA GLY A 732 2.85 17.60 27.74
C GLY A 732 1.84 16.45 27.61
N LYS A 733 0.65 16.68 27.06
CA LYS A 733 -0.42 15.66 26.97
C LYS A 733 -0.34 14.88 25.66
N ALA A 734 -0.50 13.57 25.76
CA ALA A 734 -0.71 12.69 24.61
C ALA A 734 -2.05 13.03 23.95
N ARG A 735 -2.03 13.34 22.64
CA ARG A 735 -3.22 13.78 21.89
C ARG A 735 -3.34 13.18 20.49
N ALA A 736 -2.31 12.48 20.02
CA ALA A 736 -2.32 11.84 18.71
C ALA A 736 -3.21 10.59 18.72
N ALA A 737 -4.18 10.51 17.81
CA ALA A 737 -5.11 9.38 17.74
C ALA A 737 -4.38 8.03 17.57
N ASN A 738 -3.24 8.04 16.89
CA ASN A 738 -2.48 6.83 16.59
C ASN A 738 -1.72 6.24 17.78
N GLU A 739 -1.71 6.90 18.95
CA GLU A 739 -1.32 6.27 20.22
C GLU A 739 -2.26 5.10 20.60
N LEU A 740 -3.50 5.12 20.08
CA LEU A 740 -4.54 4.13 20.40
C LEU A 740 -4.65 3.02 19.35
N THR A 741 -4.18 3.28 18.13
CA THR A 741 -4.46 2.45 16.95
C THR A 741 -3.61 1.18 16.91
N ARG A 742 -4.17 0.12 16.32
CA ARG A 742 -3.59 -1.22 16.28
C ARG A 742 -2.58 -1.37 15.15
N HIS A 743 -1.59 -2.21 15.38
CA HIS A 743 -0.65 -2.65 14.34
C HIS A 743 -1.25 -3.83 13.55
N GLN A 744 -2.37 -3.61 12.86
CA GLN A 744 -3.03 -4.61 11.99
C GLN A 744 -3.15 -4.07 10.57
N TRP A 745 -2.94 -4.96 9.60
CA TRP A 745 -2.82 -4.64 8.18
C TRP A 745 -3.73 -5.54 7.34
N ASP A 746 -4.29 -4.98 6.26
CA ASP A 746 -5.05 -5.75 5.27
C ASP A 746 -4.15 -6.79 4.57
N PRO A 747 -4.59 -8.04 4.39
CA PRO A 747 -3.72 -9.12 3.93
C PRO A 747 -3.16 -8.91 2.52
N VAL A 748 -3.89 -8.20 1.65
CA VAL A 748 -3.50 -7.96 0.25
C VAL A 748 -2.78 -6.62 0.10
N SER A 749 -3.46 -5.51 0.39
CA SER A 749 -2.92 -4.16 0.15
C SER A 749 -1.85 -3.74 1.14
N LYS A 750 -1.76 -4.45 2.28
CA LYS A 750 -0.93 -4.09 3.43
C LYS A 750 -1.20 -2.65 3.88
N GLN A 751 -2.45 -2.20 3.76
CA GLN A 751 -2.91 -0.94 4.32
C GLN A 751 -3.36 -1.17 5.78
N PRO A 752 -2.96 -0.31 6.75
CA PRO A 752 -3.29 -0.54 8.15
C PRO A 752 -4.74 -0.15 8.47
N GLN A 753 -5.30 -0.85 9.45
CA GLN A 753 -6.67 -0.68 9.91
C GLN A 753 -6.76 0.44 10.97
N PHE A 754 -6.84 1.71 10.54
CA PHE A 754 -7.01 2.85 11.46
C PHE A 754 -8.46 3.08 11.93
N LYS A 755 -9.45 2.45 11.30
CA LYS A 755 -10.86 2.46 11.69
C LYS A 755 -11.17 1.20 12.51
N SER A 756 -10.30 0.84 13.45
CA SER A 756 -10.49 -0.34 14.27
C SER A 756 -9.86 -0.18 15.64
N GLY A 757 -10.27 -1.05 16.56
CA GLY A 757 -9.75 -1.16 17.91
C GLY A 757 -10.77 -0.78 18.97
N ALA A 758 -10.58 -1.33 20.16
CA ALA A 758 -11.44 -1.09 21.29
C ALA A 758 -10.80 -0.07 22.24
N VAL A 759 -11.63 0.81 22.78
CA VAL A 759 -11.26 1.84 23.74
C VAL A 759 -12.26 1.94 24.88
N ARG A 760 -11.81 2.55 25.99
CA ARG A 760 -12.69 3.09 27.03
C ARG A 760 -12.50 4.59 27.13
N VAL A 761 -13.55 5.28 27.57
CA VAL A 761 -13.53 6.73 27.80
C VAL A 761 -13.91 6.99 29.25
N THR A 762 -13.06 7.73 29.96
CA THR A 762 -13.24 8.09 31.37
C THR A 762 -13.18 9.60 31.53
N LYS A 763 -14.18 10.19 32.18
CA LYS A 763 -14.15 11.61 32.54
C LYS A 763 -13.01 11.91 33.52
N ILE A 764 -12.27 12.99 33.29
CA ILE A 764 -11.27 13.49 34.22
C ILE A 764 -11.98 14.47 35.15
N ASP A 765 -11.91 14.23 36.47
CA ASP A 765 -12.53 15.13 37.44
C ASP A 765 -11.65 16.38 37.61
N PRO A 766 -12.20 17.60 37.52
CA PRO A 766 -11.47 18.82 37.87
C PRO A 766 -10.82 18.78 39.25
N SER A 767 -11.36 18.01 40.22
CA SER A 767 -10.78 17.87 41.56
C SER A 767 -9.46 17.09 41.58
N ASP A 768 -9.14 16.35 40.52
CA ASP A 768 -7.94 15.51 40.44
C ASP A 768 -6.63 16.31 40.23
N GLY A 769 -6.72 17.63 40.08
CA GLY A 769 -5.60 18.54 39.85
C GLY A 769 -4.97 18.40 38.46
N ASP A 770 -3.84 19.09 38.23
CA ASP A 770 -3.14 19.14 36.94
C ASP A 770 -2.25 17.91 36.65
N GLN A 771 -2.53 16.75 37.25
CA GLN A 771 -1.73 15.56 37.02
C GLN A 771 -1.88 15.06 35.58
N LEU A 772 -0.76 14.95 34.85
CA LEU A 772 -0.74 14.37 33.50
C LEU A 772 -1.12 12.88 33.55
N ARG A 773 -2.34 12.56 33.11
CA ARG A 773 -2.84 11.18 33.05
C ARG A 773 -2.38 10.42 31.83
N ALA A 774 -2.08 11.13 30.75
CA ALA A 774 -1.53 10.59 29.52
C ALA A 774 -0.37 11.51 29.06
N PRO A 775 0.87 11.29 29.53
CA PRO A 775 2.01 12.06 29.08
C PRO A 775 2.33 11.73 27.62
N GLU A 776 2.71 12.73 26.84
CA GLU A 776 3.23 12.50 25.49
C GLU A 776 4.59 11.80 25.52
N LEU A 777 4.84 10.90 24.57
CA LEU A 777 6.04 10.06 24.52
C LEU A 777 7.08 10.52 23.49
N GLN A 778 6.79 11.59 22.75
CA GLN A 778 7.71 12.14 21.76
C GLN A 778 8.94 12.75 22.42
N THR A 779 8.80 13.49 23.53
CA THR A 779 9.96 14.04 24.25
C THR A 779 10.90 12.93 24.75
N ALA A 780 10.34 11.82 25.23
CA ALA A 780 11.14 10.68 25.66
C ALA A 780 11.93 10.06 24.49
N ALA A 781 11.29 9.89 23.33
CA ALA A 781 11.94 9.37 22.12
C ALA A 781 13.10 10.26 21.64
N VAL A 782 12.94 11.60 21.71
CA VAL A 782 14.03 12.53 21.41
C VAL A 782 15.19 12.30 22.37
N ARG A 783 14.95 12.25 23.69
CA ARG A 783 16.01 12.01 24.69
C ARG A 783 16.75 10.69 24.45
N THR A 784 16.03 9.60 24.17
CA THR A 784 16.65 8.31 23.81
C THR A 784 17.60 8.45 22.63
N LYS A 785 17.21 9.16 21.57
CA LYS A 785 18.09 9.39 20.42
C LYS A 785 19.28 10.28 20.78
N GLU A 786 19.10 11.29 21.62
CA GLU A 786 20.19 12.15 22.10
C GLU A 786 21.25 11.34 22.88
N GLU A 787 20.80 10.46 23.78
CA GLU A 787 21.65 9.59 24.59
C GLU A 787 22.43 8.59 23.72
N HIS A 788 21.76 7.92 22.77
CA HIS A 788 22.41 7.02 21.81
C HIS A 788 23.48 7.75 20.98
N ASN A 789 23.17 8.93 20.44
CA ASN A 789 24.13 9.70 19.65
C ASN A 789 25.34 10.18 20.50
N GLN A 790 25.11 10.58 21.76
CA GLN A 790 26.20 10.94 22.67
C GLN A 790 27.12 9.75 22.97
N LYS A 791 26.55 8.57 23.19
CA LYS A 791 27.30 7.33 23.41
C LYS A 791 28.17 7.01 22.18
N GLN A 792 27.57 6.99 20.99
CA GLN A 792 28.29 6.74 19.73
C GLN A 792 29.40 7.75 19.47
N ALA A 793 29.18 9.03 19.77
CA ALA A 793 30.21 10.06 19.58
C ALA A 793 31.38 9.90 20.56
N ARG A 794 31.15 9.42 21.80
CA ARG A 794 32.21 9.11 22.76
C ARG A 794 33.00 7.87 22.37
N GLU A 795 32.33 6.91 21.71
CA GLU A 795 32.91 5.64 21.25
C GLU A 795 33.51 5.76 19.83
N ALA A 796 33.35 6.89 19.13
CA ALA A 796 33.81 7.10 17.75
C ALA A 796 35.35 6.99 17.55
N GLY A 797 36.12 6.77 18.62
CA GLY A 797 37.55 6.47 18.61
C GLY A 797 37.91 4.99 18.86
N SER A 798 36.95 4.14 19.24
CA SER A 798 37.09 2.69 19.15
C SER A 798 36.53 2.26 17.80
N GLU A 799 37.30 1.53 16.98
CA GLU A 799 36.72 0.80 15.86
C GLU A 799 35.46 0.09 16.39
N ARG A 800 34.30 0.32 15.77
CA ARG A 800 33.15 -0.60 15.96
C ARG A 800 33.75 -1.95 15.66
N GLY A 801 33.91 -2.79 16.68
CA GLY A 801 34.48 -4.10 16.49
C GLY A 801 33.71 -4.75 15.35
N ASP A 802 34.45 -5.34 14.41
CA ASP A 802 33.91 -6.37 13.52
C ASP A 802 33.50 -7.55 14.42
N GLU A 803 32.52 -7.37 15.30
CA GLU A 803 31.79 -8.49 15.87
C GLU A 803 31.25 -9.23 14.65
N PRO A 804 31.68 -10.48 14.44
CA PRO A 804 31.31 -11.21 13.25
C PRO A 804 29.79 -11.29 13.24
N THR A 805 29.15 -10.51 12.36
CA THR A 805 27.72 -10.64 12.12
C THR A 805 27.54 -12.06 11.64
N GLU A 806 26.84 -12.89 12.42
CA GLU A 806 26.61 -14.28 12.05
C GLU A 806 26.02 -14.31 10.64
N ARG A 807 26.80 -14.82 9.68
CA ARG A 807 26.39 -14.87 8.28
C ARG A 807 25.48 -16.09 8.09
N PHE A 808 24.19 -15.92 8.40
CA PHE A 808 23.18 -16.97 8.22
C PHE A 808 23.11 -17.54 6.80
N LEU A 809 23.58 -16.81 5.79
CA LEU A 809 23.73 -17.32 4.43
C LEU A 809 24.65 -18.56 4.38
N GLY A 810 25.80 -18.54 5.06
CA GLY A 810 26.74 -19.67 5.08
C GLY A 810 26.13 -20.91 5.75
N TYR A 811 25.39 -20.72 6.84
CA TYR A 811 24.65 -21.79 7.50
C TYR A 811 23.55 -22.39 6.61
N TRP A 812 22.77 -21.53 5.96
CA TRP A 812 21.66 -21.96 5.09
C TRP A 812 22.15 -22.62 3.80
N LEU A 813 23.18 -22.07 3.16
CA LEU A 813 23.84 -22.67 2.00
C LEU A 813 24.46 -24.02 2.36
N GLY A 814 25.16 -24.09 3.49
CA GLY A 814 25.73 -25.35 4.00
C GLY A 814 24.67 -26.41 4.26
N ALA A 815 23.52 -26.01 4.80
CA ALA A 815 22.40 -26.91 5.01
C ALA A 815 21.72 -27.35 3.71
N THR A 816 21.56 -26.43 2.75
CA THR A 816 21.05 -26.73 1.40
C THR A 816 21.94 -27.76 0.72
N PHE A 817 23.25 -27.53 0.71
CA PHE A 817 24.23 -28.42 0.09
C PHE A 817 24.23 -29.81 0.73
N ALA A 818 24.27 -29.90 2.06
CA ALA A 818 24.19 -31.18 2.78
C ALA A 818 22.89 -31.96 2.50
N SER A 819 21.78 -31.25 2.30
CA SER A 819 20.49 -31.86 1.94
C SER A 819 20.55 -32.46 0.53
N ILE A 820 21.21 -31.80 -0.42
CA ILE A 820 21.42 -32.29 -1.79
C ILE A 820 22.38 -33.49 -1.80
N GLU A 821 23.43 -33.48 -0.99
CA GLU A 821 24.30 -34.66 -0.80
C GLU A 821 23.52 -35.84 -0.24
N THR A 822 22.70 -35.61 0.80
CA THR A 822 21.84 -36.65 1.37
C THR A 822 20.85 -37.21 0.33
N LEU A 823 20.35 -36.36 -0.57
CA LEU A 823 19.49 -36.78 -1.68
C LEU A 823 20.23 -37.70 -2.67
N ARG A 824 21.52 -37.45 -2.93
CA ARG A 824 22.37 -38.36 -3.72
C ARG A 824 22.50 -39.71 -3.02
N ASP A 825 22.80 -39.70 -1.72
CA ASP A 825 22.94 -40.92 -0.92
C ASP A 825 21.63 -41.74 -0.89
N ILE A 826 20.47 -41.07 -0.89
CA ILE A 826 19.16 -41.74 -1.02
C ILE A 826 19.07 -42.46 -2.37
N CYS A 827 19.47 -41.83 -3.48
CA CYS A 827 19.47 -42.49 -4.79
C CYS A 827 20.43 -43.68 -4.82
N ASP A 828 21.62 -43.57 -4.24
CA ASP A 828 22.60 -44.65 -4.16
C ASP A 828 22.05 -45.87 -3.39
N ASP A 829 21.28 -45.63 -2.32
CA ASP A 829 20.62 -46.69 -1.54
C ASP A 829 19.44 -47.33 -2.27
N LEU A 830 18.66 -46.53 -3.03
CA LEU A 830 17.41 -46.96 -3.67
C LEU A 830 17.62 -47.66 -5.01
N ILE A 831 18.56 -47.19 -5.85
CA ILE A 831 18.77 -47.72 -7.21
C ILE A 831 19.00 -49.24 -7.21
N PRO A 832 19.90 -49.81 -6.38
CA PRO A 832 20.12 -51.26 -6.35
C PRO A 832 18.91 -52.07 -5.87
N ARG A 833 18.01 -51.47 -5.08
CA ARG A 833 16.86 -52.15 -4.46
C ARG A 833 15.61 -52.16 -5.34
N ILE A 834 15.46 -51.15 -6.20
CA ILE A 834 14.30 -51.01 -7.10
C ILE A 834 14.61 -51.56 -8.50
N SER A 835 15.89 -51.78 -8.84
CA SER A 835 16.34 -52.26 -10.16
C SER A 835 15.66 -53.55 -10.65
N HIS A 836 15.27 -54.43 -9.72
CA HIS A 836 14.59 -55.70 -10.02
C HIS A 836 13.05 -55.61 -9.97
N ALA A 837 12.52 -54.50 -9.46
CA ALA A 837 11.10 -54.28 -9.16
C ALA A 837 10.35 -53.54 -10.28
N ASP A 838 10.94 -52.44 -10.76
CA ASP A 838 10.36 -51.56 -11.78
C ASP A 838 11.48 -50.85 -12.54
N TYR A 839 11.71 -51.30 -13.77
CA TYR A 839 12.80 -50.81 -14.62
C TYR A 839 12.64 -49.33 -15.02
N GLU A 840 11.41 -48.85 -15.16
CA GLU A 840 11.15 -47.44 -15.48
C GLU A 840 11.56 -46.55 -14.31
N ILE A 841 11.19 -46.94 -13.08
CA ILE A 841 11.57 -46.20 -11.86
C ILE A 841 13.07 -46.27 -11.63
N SER A 842 13.69 -47.44 -11.77
CA SER A 842 15.14 -47.59 -11.63
C SER A 842 15.90 -46.72 -12.63
N SER A 843 15.49 -46.73 -13.91
CA SER A 843 16.09 -45.88 -14.95
C SER A 843 15.90 -44.39 -14.64
N GLY A 844 14.72 -44.00 -14.16
CA GLY A 844 14.45 -42.63 -13.71
C GLY A 844 15.32 -42.20 -12.53
N MET A 845 15.50 -43.07 -11.54
CA MET A 845 16.38 -42.81 -10.38
C MET A 845 17.85 -42.63 -10.78
N VAL A 846 18.35 -43.36 -11.78
CA VAL A 846 19.69 -43.13 -12.35
C VAL A 846 19.80 -41.73 -12.96
N VAL A 847 18.77 -41.27 -13.67
CA VAL A 847 18.72 -39.89 -14.19
C VAL A 847 18.68 -38.87 -13.05
N MET A 848 17.91 -39.13 -11.98
CA MET A 848 17.87 -38.25 -10.79
C MET A 848 19.23 -38.16 -10.13
N HIS A 849 19.91 -39.29 -9.91
CA HIS A 849 21.26 -39.32 -9.36
C HIS A 849 22.20 -38.43 -10.17
N ARG A 850 22.22 -38.56 -11.52
CA ARG A 850 23.04 -37.69 -12.38
C ARG A 850 22.69 -36.21 -12.25
N ILE A 851 21.41 -35.87 -12.19
CA ILE A 851 20.95 -34.48 -12.00
C ILE A 851 21.46 -33.93 -10.67
N ILE A 852 21.35 -34.72 -9.58
CA ILE A 852 21.83 -34.35 -8.25
C ILE A 852 23.35 -34.13 -8.26
N THR A 853 24.12 -35.00 -8.92
CA THR A 853 25.57 -34.82 -9.09
C THR A 853 25.88 -33.48 -9.74
N SER A 854 25.19 -33.11 -10.82
CA SER A 854 25.39 -31.81 -11.48
C SER A 854 25.00 -30.63 -10.58
N CYS A 855 24.01 -30.78 -9.70
CA CYS A 855 23.68 -29.75 -8.70
C CYS A 855 24.82 -29.56 -7.69
N ILE A 856 25.40 -30.66 -7.19
CA ILE A 856 26.53 -30.64 -6.26
C ILE A 856 27.76 -29.99 -6.92
N GLU A 857 28.09 -30.37 -8.15
CA GLU A 857 29.23 -29.81 -8.90
C GLU A 857 29.13 -28.29 -9.10
N ARG A 858 27.91 -27.78 -9.37
CA ARG A 858 27.70 -26.34 -9.58
C ARG A 858 27.63 -25.53 -8.29
N LEU A 859 27.06 -26.09 -7.22
CA LEU A 859 26.89 -25.37 -5.96
C LEU A 859 28.13 -25.47 -5.05
N GLY A 860 28.93 -26.52 -5.20
CA GLY A 860 30.10 -26.83 -4.38
C GLY A 860 31.16 -25.72 -4.29
N PRO A 861 31.51 -25.00 -5.37
CA PRO A 861 32.49 -23.90 -5.27
C PRO A 861 32.08 -22.82 -4.23
N PHE A 862 30.79 -22.53 -4.14
CA PHE A 862 30.26 -21.47 -3.25
C PHE A 862 30.20 -21.87 -1.78
N THR A 863 30.24 -23.17 -1.44
CA THR A 863 30.28 -23.60 -0.04
C THR A 863 31.62 -23.25 0.62
N VAL A 864 32.69 -23.28 -0.17
CA VAL A 864 34.03 -22.84 0.25
C VAL A 864 34.08 -21.32 0.33
N GLU A 865 33.57 -20.63 -0.69
CA GLU A 865 33.60 -19.16 -0.78
C GLU A 865 32.85 -18.48 0.37
N TYR A 866 31.63 -18.92 0.66
CA TYR A 866 30.80 -18.37 1.74
C TYR A 866 31.07 -19.01 3.11
N ARG A 867 32.13 -19.82 3.25
CA ARG A 867 32.57 -20.48 4.49
C ARG A 867 31.43 -21.21 5.23
N THR A 868 30.78 -22.15 4.55
CA THR A 868 29.61 -22.82 5.09
C THR A 868 29.93 -23.74 6.26
N GLU A 869 29.10 -23.72 7.30
CA GLU A 869 29.09 -24.74 8.35
C GLU A 869 27.99 -25.77 8.07
N HIS A 870 28.36 -27.05 8.01
CA HIS A 870 27.45 -28.17 7.74
C HIS A 870 26.79 -28.90 8.95
N PRO A 871 27.20 -28.75 10.23
CA PRO A 871 26.71 -29.65 11.29
C PRO A 871 25.19 -29.68 11.48
N TYR A 872 24.53 -28.52 11.34
CA TYR A 872 23.09 -28.41 11.48
C TYR A 872 22.35 -29.10 10.32
N GLY A 873 22.68 -28.73 9.08
CA GLY A 873 21.98 -29.23 7.91
C GLY A 873 22.20 -30.72 7.65
N GLN A 874 23.41 -31.23 7.91
CA GLN A 874 23.69 -32.68 7.84
C GLN A 874 22.83 -33.45 8.86
N ARG A 875 22.74 -32.98 10.10
CA ARG A 875 21.94 -33.64 11.14
C ARG A 875 20.46 -33.70 10.76
N THR A 876 19.89 -32.56 10.37
CA THR A 876 18.47 -32.47 9.98
C THR A 876 18.15 -33.34 8.76
N SER A 877 19.00 -33.29 7.73
CA SER A 877 18.83 -34.08 6.50
C SER A 877 18.91 -35.59 6.77
N LEU A 878 19.89 -36.02 7.57
CA LEU A 878 20.05 -37.43 7.94
C LEU A 878 18.89 -37.94 8.80
N ASP A 879 18.41 -37.16 9.76
CA ASP A 879 17.26 -37.53 10.58
C ASP A 879 15.98 -37.61 9.77
N LEU A 880 15.78 -36.69 8.81
CA LEU A 880 14.66 -36.75 7.89
C LEU A 880 14.75 -37.96 6.96
N LYS A 881 15.93 -38.25 6.38
CA LYS A 881 16.19 -39.48 5.59
C LYS A 881 15.78 -40.71 6.40
N LYS A 882 16.20 -40.81 7.67
CA LYS A 882 15.85 -41.95 8.53
C LYS A 882 14.35 -42.13 8.74
N ARG A 883 13.60 -41.04 8.90
CA ARG A 883 12.15 -41.08 9.15
C ARG A 883 11.32 -41.35 7.90
N LEU A 884 11.73 -40.80 6.75
CA LEU A 884 11.02 -40.99 5.48
C LEU A 884 11.33 -42.33 4.84
N PHE A 885 12.49 -42.92 5.12
CA PHE A 885 12.95 -44.17 4.53
C PHE A 885 13.30 -45.23 5.60
N PRO A 886 12.38 -45.58 6.51
CA PRO A 886 12.66 -46.52 7.60
C PRO A 886 13.05 -47.91 7.08
N ASP A 887 12.43 -48.37 6.00
CA ASP A 887 12.65 -49.69 5.41
C ASP A 887 13.92 -49.75 4.54
N VAL A 888 14.44 -48.60 4.06
CA VAL A 888 15.77 -48.52 3.44
C VAL A 888 16.84 -48.84 4.49
N LEU A 889 16.64 -48.43 5.73
CA LEU A 889 17.61 -48.66 6.81
C LEU A 889 17.45 -50.01 7.51
N ALA A 890 16.24 -50.59 7.51
CA ALA A 890 15.93 -51.89 8.12
C ALA A 890 15.99 -53.08 7.15
N GLY A 891 16.19 -52.86 5.84
CA GLY A 891 16.21 -53.92 4.82
C GLY A 891 14.84 -54.43 4.37
N GLY A 892 13.76 -53.69 4.69
CA GLY A 892 12.36 -54.07 4.43
C GLY A 892 11.80 -53.71 3.06
N ILE A 893 12.47 -52.83 2.29
CA ILE A 893 12.07 -52.57 0.89
C ILE A 893 12.47 -53.79 0.06
N SER A 894 11.55 -54.73 -0.07
CA SER A 894 11.73 -55.92 -0.91
C SER A 894 11.72 -55.59 -2.41
N GLY A 895 11.18 -54.41 -2.79
CA GLY A 895 10.88 -54.08 -4.18
C GLY A 895 9.87 -55.04 -4.82
N SER A 896 9.15 -55.84 -4.03
CA SER A 896 8.38 -56.96 -4.60
C SER A 896 6.96 -56.57 -5.04
N ASN A 897 6.42 -55.43 -4.59
CA ASN A 897 5.06 -55.01 -4.91
C ASN A 897 4.95 -53.51 -5.27
N ALA A 898 3.91 -53.15 -6.02
CA ALA A 898 3.68 -51.79 -6.53
C ALA A 898 3.40 -50.74 -5.44
N TYR A 899 2.97 -51.16 -4.25
CA TYR A 899 2.67 -50.28 -3.12
C TYR A 899 3.95 -49.77 -2.45
N ASP A 900 4.95 -50.64 -2.28
CA ASP A 900 6.27 -50.26 -1.74
C ASP A 900 6.98 -49.23 -2.64
N ILE A 901 6.83 -49.35 -3.97
CA ILE A 901 7.34 -48.37 -4.94
C ILE A 901 6.62 -47.03 -4.77
N LEU A 902 5.29 -47.04 -4.59
CA LEU A 902 4.52 -45.82 -4.39
C LEU A 902 4.91 -45.09 -3.10
N ILE A 903 5.13 -45.82 -2.00
CA ILE A 903 5.65 -45.26 -0.74
C ILE A 903 7.04 -44.66 -0.96
N THR A 904 7.92 -45.39 -1.66
CA THR A 904 9.29 -44.91 -1.94
C THR A 904 9.28 -43.60 -2.73
N LEU A 905 8.43 -43.50 -3.76
CA LEU A 905 8.24 -42.28 -4.53
C LEU A 905 7.64 -41.15 -3.69
N GLN A 906 6.70 -41.44 -2.79
CA GLN A 906 6.14 -40.46 -1.86
C GLN A 906 7.20 -39.92 -0.89
N SER A 907 8.03 -40.80 -0.31
CA SER A 907 9.13 -40.40 0.56
C SER A 907 10.18 -39.56 -0.18
N PHE A 908 10.51 -39.92 -1.42
CA PHE A 908 11.39 -39.13 -2.28
C PHE A 908 10.79 -37.76 -2.59
N TYR A 909 9.49 -37.69 -2.90
CA TYR A 909 8.74 -36.45 -3.09
C TYR A 909 8.78 -35.54 -1.86
N LEU A 910 8.62 -36.09 -0.65
CA LEU A 910 8.69 -35.33 0.60
C LEU A 910 10.10 -34.80 0.88
N PHE A 911 11.14 -35.59 0.61
CA PHE A 911 12.53 -35.14 0.79
C PHE A 911 12.91 -34.07 -0.23
N LEU A 912 12.47 -34.18 -1.49
CA LEU A 912 12.61 -33.11 -2.48
C LEU A 912 12.02 -31.79 -1.98
N GLY A 913 10.92 -31.84 -1.21
CA GLY A 913 10.29 -30.65 -0.63
C GLY A 913 11.07 -30.00 0.48
N HIS A 914 11.79 -30.79 1.26
CA HIS A 914 12.76 -30.27 2.22
C HIS A 914 13.86 -29.47 1.50
N VAL A 915 14.42 -30.02 0.41
CA VAL A 915 15.46 -29.35 -0.39
C VAL A 915 14.91 -28.10 -1.09
N GLU A 916 13.72 -28.18 -1.69
CA GLU A 916 13.05 -27.06 -2.34
C GLU A 916 12.78 -25.92 -1.35
N GLY A 917 12.31 -26.24 -0.13
CA GLY A 917 12.11 -25.25 0.93
C GLY A 917 13.38 -24.47 1.27
N HIS A 918 14.55 -25.11 1.24
CA HIS A 918 15.83 -24.42 1.41
C HIS A 918 16.15 -23.51 0.21
N ILE A 919 15.92 -23.99 -1.01
CA ILE A 919 16.23 -23.25 -2.24
C ILE A 919 15.33 -22.03 -2.41
N ILE A 920 14.05 -22.11 -2.04
CA ILE A 920 13.11 -20.98 -2.08
C ILE A 920 13.65 -19.77 -1.30
N THR A 921 14.31 -20.01 -0.16
CA THR A 921 14.95 -18.95 0.64
C THR A 921 16.31 -18.54 0.06
N LEU A 922 17.03 -19.46 -0.57
CA LEU A 922 18.38 -19.21 -1.09
C LEU A 922 18.40 -18.42 -2.41
N VAL A 923 17.45 -18.66 -3.32
CA VAL A 923 17.32 -17.94 -4.60
C VAL A 923 17.34 -16.42 -4.42
N PRO A 924 16.46 -15.81 -3.59
CA PRO A 924 16.46 -14.36 -3.41
C PRO A 924 17.74 -13.86 -2.72
N ALA A 925 18.31 -14.63 -1.79
CA ALA A 925 19.57 -14.27 -1.15
C ALA A 925 20.76 -14.29 -2.13
N ALA A 926 20.77 -15.24 -3.08
CA ALA A 926 21.76 -15.33 -4.14
C ALA A 926 21.62 -14.20 -5.16
N GLN A 927 20.40 -13.77 -5.48
CA GLN A 927 20.21 -12.58 -6.33
C GLN A 927 20.68 -11.31 -5.61
N ALA A 928 20.36 -11.19 -4.31
CA ALA A 928 20.74 -10.05 -3.48
C ALA A 928 22.26 -9.92 -3.22
N SER A 929 23.05 -10.97 -3.49
CA SER A 929 24.53 -10.87 -3.44
C SER A 929 25.11 -10.19 -4.68
N TRP A 930 24.33 -10.05 -5.75
CA TRP A 930 24.74 -9.52 -7.06
C TRP A 930 25.88 -10.32 -7.72
N ASP A 931 26.10 -11.55 -7.27
CA ASP A 931 27.02 -12.50 -7.87
C ASP A 931 26.26 -13.34 -8.90
N LYS A 932 26.57 -13.09 -10.18
CA LYS A 932 25.91 -13.75 -11.30
C LYS A 932 26.16 -15.26 -11.31
N GLU A 933 27.38 -15.70 -11.00
CA GLU A 933 27.73 -17.11 -11.04
C GLU A 933 27.03 -17.86 -9.91
N PHE A 934 26.97 -17.26 -8.71
CA PHE A 934 26.23 -17.82 -7.58
C PHE A 934 24.72 -17.90 -7.87
N PHE A 935 24.13 -16.81 -8.38
CA PHE A 935 22.72 -16.78 -8.73
C PHE A 935 22.36 -17.80 -9.83
N GLU A 936 23.20 -17.94 -10.86
CA GLU A 936 23.02 -18.95 -11.91
C GLU A 936 23.14 -20.38 -11.37
N ALA A 937 24.07 -20.63 -10.45
CA ALA A 937 24.21 -21.92 -9.79
C ALA A 937 22.96 -22.28 -8.97
N VAL A 938 22.49 -21.38 -8.11
CA VAL A 938 21.28 -21.60 -7.30
C VAL A 938 20.03 -21.74 -8.19
N SER A 939 19.91 -20.93 -9.24
CA SER A 939 18.81 -21.00 -10.21
C SER A 939 18.81 -22.32 -11.00
N PHE A 940 19.99 -22.81 -11.36
CA PHE A 940 20.14 -24.13 -11.98
C PHE A 940 19.63 -25.23 -11.04
N VAL A 941 20.06 -25.22 -9.77
CA VAL A 941 19.64 -26.21 -8.77
C VAL A 941 18.12 -26.16 -8.57
N ASN A 942 17.53 -24.97 -8.46
CA ASN A 942 16.09 -24.78 -8.37
C ASN A 942 15.35 -25.43 -9.56
N THR A 943 15.82 -25.16 -10.77
CA THR A 943 15.26 -25.74 -12.00
C THR A 943 15.36 -27.27 -12.00
N GLN A 944 16.50 -27.81 -11.59
CA GLN A 944 16.71 -29.27 -11.52
C GLN A 944 15.81 -29.93 -10.48
N ILE A 945 15.68 -29.35 -9.28
CA ILE A 945 14.79 -29.86 -8.23
C ILE A 945 13.34 -29.88 -8.71
N GLY A 946 12.89 -28.81 -9.38
CA GLY A 946 11.58 -28.75 -10.02
C GLY A 946 11.36 -29.86 -11.07
N ARG A 947 12.39 -30.19 -11.88
CA ARG A 947 12.32 -31.32 -12.83
C ARG A 947 12.15 -32.66 -12.12
N MET A 948 12.89 -32.89 -11.03
CA MET A 948 12.78 -34.12 -10.23
C MET A 948 11.41 -34.23 -9.57
N TYR A 949 10.86 -33.11 -9.10
CA TYR A 949 9.52 -33.01 -8.56
C TYR A 949 8.44 -33.40 -9.57
N ALA A 950 8.50 -32.81 -10.77
CA ALA A 950 7.55 -33.07 -11.84
C ALA A 950 7.53 -34.55 -12.24
N TRP A 951 8.70 -35.16 -12.40
CA TRP A 951 8.82 -36.58 -12.72
C TRP A 951 8.26 -37.45 -11.58
N THR A 952 8.64 -37.19 -10.32
CA THR A 952 8.21 -38.01 -9.18
C THR A 952 6.68 -37.95 -9.03
N LYS A 953 6.09 -36.76 -9.16
CA LYS A 953 4.64 -36.55 -9.13
C LYS A 953 3.93 -37.29 -10.26
N GLN A 954 4.49 -37.28 -11.48
CA GLN A 954 3.94 -38.02 -12.61
C GLN A 954 3.92 -39.54 -12.35
N GLN A 955 5.03 -40.08 -11.83
CA GLN A 955 5.16 -41.51 -11.56
C GLN A 955 4.22 -41.98 -10.44
N MET A 956 4.02 -41.15 -9.41
CA MET A 956 3.00 -41.40 -8.37
C MET A 956 1.58 -41.39 -8.96
N GLY A 957 1.26 -40.39 -9.80
CA GLY A 957 -0.06 -40.26 -10.42
C GLY A 957 -0.38 -41.40 -11.40
N SER A 958 0.59 -41.89 -12.16
CA SER A 958 0.40 -42.98 -13.11
C SER A 958 0.21 -44.34 -12.44
N ARG A 959 0.82 -44.56 -11.27
CA ARG A 959 0.77 -45.84 -10.53
C ARG A 959 -0.30 -45.87 -9.46
N GLY A 960 -0.79 -44.72 -8.99
CA GLY A 960 -1.74 -44.61 -7.87
C GLY A 960 -2.95 -45.55 -7.99
N PRO A 961 -3.74 -45.51 -9.07
CA PRO A 961 -4.93 -46.35 -9.20
C PRO A 961 -4.65 -47.86 -9.13
N GLN A 962 -3.53 -48.32 -9.70
CA GLN A 962 -3.14 -49.73 -9.75
C GLN A 962 -2.46 -50.20 -8.46
N ALA A 963 -1.66 -49.35 -7.82
CA ALA A 963 -0.99 -49.65 -6.56
C ALA A 963 -1.94 -49.62 -5.35
N LEU A 964 -2.98 -48.78 -5.40
CA LEU A 964 -4.01 -48.68 -4.35
C LEU A 964 -5.19 -49.65 -4.56
N LEU A 965 -5.15 -50.48 -5.62
CA LEU A 965 -6.15 -51.50 -5.93
C LEU A 965 -7.59 -50.96 -5.89
N VAL A 966 -7.86 -49.83 -6.56
CA VAL A 966 -9.18 -49.16 -6.52
C VAL A 966 -10.29 -50.10 -7.02
N PRO A 967 -11.26 -50.50 -6.16
CA PRO A 967 -12.26 -51.49 -6.54
C PRO A 967 -13.29 -50.93 -7.54
N GLY A 968 -13.77 -51.77 -8.45
CA GLY A 968 -14.96 -51.47 -9.27
C GLY A 968 -16.24 -51.52 -8.44
N ARG A 969 -17.27 -50.73 -8.80
CA ARG A 969 -18.54 -50.56 -8.06
C ARG A 969 -19.23 -51.85 -7.58
N ALA A 970 -18.98 -53.00 -8.20
CA ALA A 970 -19.55 -54.29 -7.79
C ALA A 970 -19.03 -54.82 -6.43
N ALA A 971 -17.92 -54.30 -5.90
CA ALA A 971 -17.40 -54.72 -4.58
C ALA A 971 -18.06 -54.01 -3.38
N VAL A 972 -18.93 -53.02 -3.63
CA VAL A 972 -19.59 -52.24 -2.55
C VAL A 972 -20.92 -52.88 -2.09
N GLU A 973 -21.44 -53.87 -2.83
CA GLU A 973 -22.63 -54.66 -2.43
C GLU A 973 -22.34 -55.71 -1.34
N LEU A 974 -21.10 -55.81 -0.84
CA LEU A 974 -20.73 -56.71 0.27
C LEU A 974 -20.89 -56.08 1.66
N LYS A 975 -21.46 -54.87 1.77
CA LYS A 975 -21.74 -54.23 3.07
C LYS A 975 -23.09 -54.60 3.71
N ASP A 976 -23.99 -55.27 2.98
CA ASP A 976 -25.28 -55.71 3.54
C ASP A 976 -25.20 -57.10 4.23
N LYS A 977 -24.00 -57.68 4.41
CA LYS A 977 -23.81 -58.93 5.16
C LYS A 977 -23.05 -58.79 6.48
N ILE A 978 -22.49 -57.61 6.77
CA ILE A 978 -21.77 -57.35 8.03
C ILE A 978 -22.69 -56.69 9.08
N SER A 979 -23.91 -56.27 8.70
CA SER A 979 -24.91 -55.79 9.65
C SER A 979 -25.59 -56.90 10.45
N ASP A 980 -25.60 -58.15 9.97
CA ASP A 980 -26.30 -59.25 10.64
C ASP A 980 -25.43 -59.97 11.69
N GLU A 981 -24.10 -59.94 11.58
CA GLU A 981 -23.19 -60.53 12.59
C GLU A 981 -22.87 -59.61 13.78
N LEU A 982 -23.23 -58.31 13.71
CA LEU A 982 -23.05 -57.36 14.82
C LEU A 982 -24.33 -57.14 15.65
N ALA A 983 -25.40 -57.90 15.39
CA ALA A 983 -26.66 -57.84 16.12
C ALA A 983 -26.87 -59.02 17.10
N GLU A 984 -25.98 -60.02 17.15
CA GLU A 984 -26.07 -61.15 18.09
C GLU A 984 -25.21 -61.02 19.36
N ASP A 985 -24.46 -59.92 19.53
CA ASP A 985 -23.67 -59.62 20.75
C ASP A 985 -24.00 -58.24 21.36
N ALA A 986 -25.27 -57.80 21.31
CA ALA A 986 -25.79 -56.60 22.01
C ALA A 986 -27.02 -56.89 22.87
#